data_AF-A0AAN8Z4P5-F1
#
_entry.id   AF-A0AAN8Z4P5-F1
#
_cell.length_a   1.000
_cell.length_b   1.000
_cell.length_c   1.000
_cell.angle_alpha   90.00
_cell.angle_beta   90.00
_cell.angle_gamma   90.00
#
_symmetry.space_group_name_H-M   'P 1'
#
loop_
_entity.id
_entity.type
_entity.pdbx_description
1 polymer ?
#
loop_
_entity_poly.entity_id
_entity_poly.type
_entity_poly.pdbx_seq_one_letter_code
_entity_poly.pdbx_strand_id
1 'polypeptide(L)'
;DYAMESDETRIYNAAHLMVASLAGSLAHVTCKEPLRVSISSQLRNSLQGLNIANELLEQAVPLVMNDNLDLGCAAIEHAATEKALQTIDNEIAQQLLLRRKHRDGVGPSYYDASIYTQGPMGVIPESLRPRPGQVAHGQHRVYQDFVRFPWQNQSGQSSNAASAGSGSSTGPVSSGLSRAYTSSTGQLNSSFHSSGLSAATQPLDLVSEEMDPSSPQLLSSSTRIGGIDSVSPHGGKLNSVSPTSTAVAPEVEATNAAKDLGTTALTLPAASTAEHLGNGIAEPLTTGDVLEKCQIIAQKGVIAQIPEIILKCISRDEAALAVAQKVFKSLYENTSNNLHVCAHLTILAAIRDVCKLVVKELTSWVIYSDEERKFDTEIIVGLIQKDLLNLAEYNMHMAKLIDAGRNKAATEFTISLLQTLLVQESRVSVSEVPNLVDALAKLATRPGSPKSLQQLVEMARNATASAAVLSGFSVGKEDTTKQSRDKKGLDRSLTIMEDHSSLEPAGTDPAGFRDQVSMLFAEWYRMNELHGTNDAARTHFIAQLQQNGFLNGDDVSEHFFRLLTELSVAHCAEGTGSLSLQSSQISFAAVDVYAKLVVLILKYCIVEQGLGKLVLLQKILNIAVKVIERDAEEKKTSFNPRPYFRMFINWLFNLLSPDPILDGTSSQVLVAFANAFHLLQPLQFPAFSFAWLELVSHRSFMPKLLTINPPKGWPLVQRLLVDLFKFMEPYLRNAELGEPIHVLYKGTLRVLLVLLHDFPEFLCDYHFSFCDVIPSSCIQMRNVILSAFPRNMRLPDPSTPNLKIDLLAEINQSPQIFSEVDAALKAKQMKSDVDDYLKTKHHGSPFLLELKQRLLLPQNKAAQAGTRYNVPLINSLVLYVGMQTVQQLQTKSSIAQQMAHSSPMELYLMAPAIDIFQTLIVDLDTEGRYLFLNAIANQLRYPNNHTHFFSFVLLYLFVEANQEIIQEQITRVLLERLIVNRPHPWGLLITFIELIKNPRYNFWNQSFTRCAPEIEKLFESVSRSCGGPKPVDESLVSGGISDSMH
;
A
#
# COMPACT_ATOMS: atom_id res chain seq x y z
N ASP A 1 -1.26 -17.07 -27.04
CA ASP A 1 -2.64 -17.36 -26.62
C ASP A 1 -3.43 -18.04 -27.72
N TYR A 2 -3.97 -17.31 -28.70
CA TYR A 2 -4.83 -17.82 -29.80
C TYR A 2 -4.19 -18.80 -30.83
N ALA A 3 -3.09 -19.48 -30.47
CA ALA A 3 -2.39 -20.44 -31.32
C ALA A 3 -3.29 -21.59 -31.80
N MET A 4 -4.16 -22.09 -30.92
CA MET A 4 -5.08 -23.21 -31.18
C MET A 4 -6.55 -22.78 -31.31
N GLU A 5 -6.83 -21.47 -31.33
CA GLU A 5 -8.20 -20.99 -31.53
C GLU A 5 -8.62 -21.12 -33.00
N SER A 6 -9.84 -21.64 -33.16
CA SER A 6 -10.53 -21.88 -34.44
C SER A 6 -11.40 -20.70 -34.88
N ASP A 7 -11.92 -19.94 -33.91
CA ASP A 7 -12.86 -18.86 -34.12
C ASP A 7 -12.13 -17.56 -34.50
N GLU A 8 -12.14 -17.24 -35.80
CA GLU A 8 -11.60 -16.00 -36.38
C GLU A 8 -12.07 -14.74 -35.62
N THR A 9 -13.32 -14.72 -35.13
CA THR A 9 -13.93 -13.53 -34.51
C THR A 9 -13.36 -13.25 -33.13
N ARG A 10 -12.97 -14.27 -32.36
CA ARG A 10 -12.36 -14.10 -31.03
C ARG A 10 -10.98 -13.47 -31.13
N ILE A 11 -10.20 -13.90 -32.12
CA ILE A 11 -8.85 -13.38 -32.39
C ILE A 11 -8.97 -11.92 -32.82
N TYR A 12 -9.85 -11.62 -33.76
CA TYR A 12 -10.14 -10.27 -34.25
C TYR A 12 -10.56 -9.32 -33.12
N ASN A 13 -11.58 -9.70 -32.36
CA ASN A 13 -12.09 -8.90 -31.23
C ASN A 13 -11.01 -8.71 -30.15
N ALA A 14 -10.30 -9.77 -29.75
CA ALA A 14 -9.25 -9.67 -28.74
C ALA A 14 -8.10 -8.75 -29.16
N ALA A 15 -7.69 -8.81 -30.43
CA ALA A 15 -6.68 -7.95 -31.01
C ALA A 15 -7.14 -6.48 -31.05
N HIS A 16 -8.37 -6.23 -31.52
CA HIS A 16 -8.96 -4.88 -31.57
C HIS A 16 -9.05 -4.23 -30.20
N LEU A 17 -9.60 -4.94 -29.20
CA LEU A 17 -9.81 -4.41 -27.86
C LEU A 17 -8.49 -4.05 -27.16
N MET A 18 -7.50 -4.92 -27.25
CA MET A 18 -6.15 -4.67 -26.73
C MET A 18 -5.49 -3.47 -27.43
N VAL A 19 -5.48 -3.46 -28.77
CA VAL A 19 -4.73 -2.47 -29.55
C VAL A 19 -5.38 -1.09 -29.47
N ALA A 20 -6.71 -0.99 -29.50
CA ALA A 20 -7.41 0.28 -29.31
C ALA A 20 -7.15 0.88 -27.91
N SER A 21 -7.32 0.07 -26.85
CA SER A 21 -7.13 0.53 -25.47
C SER A 21 -5.70 0.98 -25.19
N LEU A 22 -4.71 0.20 -25.65
CA LEU A 22 -3.29 0.54 -25.47
C LEU A 22 -2.86 1.74 -26.32
N ALA A 23 -3.25 1.80 -27.61
CA ALA A 23 -2.88 2.90 -28.50
C ALA A 23 -3.49 4.22 -28.05
N GLY A 24 -4.78 4.22 -27.70
CA GLY A 24 -5.48 5.41 -27.18
C GLY A 24 -4.85 5.92 -25.89
N SER A 25 -4.72 5.06 -24.87
CA SER A 25 -4.15 5.42 -23.57
C SER A 25 -2.72 5.97 -23.69
N LEU A 26 -1.87 5.32 -24.49
CA LEU A 26 -0.49 5.77 -24.71
C LEU A 26 -0.44 7.09 -25.50
N ALA A 27 -1.28 7.25 -26.52
CA ALA A 27 -1.38 8.48 -27.29
C ALA A 27 -1.80 9.66 -26.40
N HIS A 28 -2.85 9.51 -25.59
CA HIS A 28 -3.33 10.54 -24.67
C HIS A 28 -2.24 11.03 -23.71
N VAL A 29 -1.57 10.10 -23.02
CA VAL A 29 -0.51 10.44 -22.04
C VAL A 29 0.68 11.10 -22.75
N THR A 30 1.05 10.63 -23.95
CA THR A 30 2.20 11.14 -24.70
C THR A 30 1.91 12.50 -25.37
N CYS A 31 0.68 12.75 -25.83
CA CYS A 31 0.36 13.97 -26.57
C CYS A 31 0.04 15.17 -25.67
N LYS A 32 -0.44 14.96 -24.44
CA LYS A 32 -1.00 16.03 -23.59
C LYS A 32 -0.03 17.17 -23.27
N GLU A 33 1.24 16.86 -22.99
CA GLU A 33 2.26 17.91 -22.74
C GLU A 33 2.77 18.57 -24.03
N PRO A 34 3.18 17.85 -25.09
CA PRO A 34 3.53 18.46 -26.37
C PRO A 34 2.41 19.32 -26.97
N LEU A 35 1.15 18.87 -26.87
CA LEU A 35 -0.02 19.59 -27.36
C LEU A 35 -0.27 20.87 -26.55
N ARG A 36 -0.15 20.82 -25.22
CA ARG A 36 -0.20 22.02 -24.36
C ARG A 36 0.83 23.06 -24.81
N VAL A 37 2.09 22.65 -24.98
CA VAL A 37 3.17 23.56 -25.40
C VAL A 37 2.92 24.10 -26.82
N SER A 38 2.48 23.26 -27.74
CA SER A 38 2.17 23.64 -29.12
C SER A 38 1.03 24.65 -29.21
N ILE A 39 -0.13 24.37 -28.59
CA ILE A 39 -1.28 25.29 -28.51
C ILE A 39 -0.86 26.60 -27.84
N SER A 40 -0.17 26.53 -26.70
CA SER A 40 0.24 27.72 -25.93
C SER A 40 1.27 28.59 -26.67
N SER A 41 2.12 27.99 -27.53
CA SER A 41 3.03 28.74 -28.41
C SER A 41 2.29 29.33 -29.61
N GLN A 42 1.46 28.54 -30.31
CA GLN A 42 0.77 28.99 -31.52
C GLN A 42 -0.30 30.05 -31.25
N LEU A 43 -0.99 29.97 -30.10
CA LEU A 43 -1.89 31.02 -29.64
C LEU A 43 -1.14 32.33 -29.38
N ARG A 44 0.02 32.30 -28.69
CA ARG A 44 0.85 33.51 -28.50
C ARG A 44 1.29 34.10 -29.84
N ASN A 45 1.82 33.28 -30.75
CA ASN A 45 2.30 33.74 -32.05
C ASN A 45 1.17 34.35 -32.91
N SER A 46 -0.02 33.76 -32.89
CA SER A 46 -1.17 34.25 -33.67
C SER A 46 -1.79 35.51 -33.04
N LEU A 47 -1.81 35.60 -31.72
CA LEU A 47 -2.37 36.76 -31.01
C LEU A 47 -1.39 37.94 -30.92
N GLN A 48 -0.08 37.74 -31.05
CA GLN A 48 0.92 38.83 -31.16
C GLN A 48 0.71 39.72 -32.40
N GLY A 49 0.07 39.22 -33.46
CA GLY A 49 -0.33 40.03 -34.62
C GLY A 49 -1.52 40.96 -34.36
N LEU A 50 -2.23 40.77 -33.25
CA LEU A 50 -3.27 41.67 -32.75
C LEU A 50 -2.65 42.52 -31.63
N ASN A 51 -2.96 43.81 -31.59
CA ASN A 51 -2.27 44.77 -30.71
C ASN A 51 -2.79 44.72 -29.25
N ILE A 52 -2.76 43.53 -28.65
CA ILE A 52 -3.32 43.14 -27.35
C ILE A 52 -2.29 43.37 -26.25
N ALA A 53 -2.73 43.86 -25.08
CA ALA A 53 -1.85 44.02 -23.92
C ALA A 53 -1.30 42.66 -23.44
N ASN A 54 0.01 42.55 -23.28
CA ASN A 54 0.69 41.29 -22.97
C ASN A 54 0.20 40.63 -21.65
N GLU A 55 -0.27 41.43 -20.70
CA GLU A 55 -0.88 40.96 -19.44
C GLU A 55 -2.20 40.19 -19.68
N LEU A 56 -3.00 40.60 -20.67
CA LEU A 56 -4.21 39.88 -21.08
C LEU A 56 -3.87 38.61 -21.88
N LEU A 57 -2.78 38.64 -22.65
CA LEU A 57 -2.31 37.49 -23.42
C LEU A 57 -1.90 36.33 -22.50
N GLU A 58 -1.10 36.62 -21.46
CA GLU A 58 -0.67 35.61 -20.48
C GLU A 58 -1.81 35.11 -19.56
N GLN A 59 -2.95 35.80 -19.49
CA GLN A 59 -4.16 35.29 -18.81
C GLN A 59 -5.06 34.47 -19.76
N ALA A 60 -5.25 34.92 -21.00
CA ALA A 60 -6.15 34.29 -21.95
C ALA A 60 -5.59 32.98 -22.53
N VAL A 61 -4.28 32.91 -22.83
CA VAL A 61 -3.68 31.73 -23.45
C VAL A 61 -3.76 30.47 -22.56
N PRO A 62 -3.47 30.52 -21.24
CA PRO A 62 -3.65 29.36 -20.37
C PRO A 62 -5.11 28.91 -20.22
N LEU A 63 -6.07 29.84 -20.18
CA LEU A 63 -7.51 29.51 -20.12
C LEU A 63 -7.95 28.76 -21.39
N VAL A 64 -7.80 29.39 -22.55
CA VAL A 64 -8.21 28.80 -23.85
C VAL A 64 -7.49 27.48 -24.12
N MET A 65 -6.22 27.35 -23.72
CA MET A 65 -5.49 26.09 -23.80
C MET A 65 -6.13 25.01 -22.90
N ASN A 66 -6.34 25.28 -21.60
CA ASN A 66 -6.89 24.28 -20.68
C ASN A 66 -8.30 23.83 -21.09
N ASP A 67 -9.16 24.77 -21.51
CA ASP A 67 -10.54 24.48 -21.92
C ASP A 67 -10.64 23.59 -23.18
N ASN A 68 -9.59 23.56 -24.01
CA ASN A 68 -9.57 22.83 -25.29
C ASN A 68 -8.54 21.68 -25.34
N LEU A 69 -7.67 21.54 -24.34
CA LEU A 69 -6.58 20.56 -24.34
C LEU A 69 -7.09 19.12 -24.43
N ASP A 70 -8.13 18.79 -23.64
CA ASP A 70 -8.67 17.42 -23.59
C ASP A 70 -9.42 17.05 -24.86
N LEU A 71 -10.07 18.00 -25.53
CA LEU A 71 -10.66 17.81 -26.85
C LEU A 71 -9.58 17.50 -27.92
N GLY A 72 -8.47 18.23 -27.88
CA GLY A 72 -7.33 17.97 -28.77
C GLY A 72 -6.63 16.64 -28.47
N CYS A 73 -6.56 16.23 -27.20
CA CYS A 73 -6.06 14.90 -26.82
C CYS A 73 -6.98 13.80 -27.35
N ALA A 74 -8.31 13.93 -27.18
CA ALA A 74 -9.29 12.97 -27.68
C ALA A 74 -9.24 12.80 -29.22
N ALA A 75 -8.97 13.87 -29.97
CA ALA A 75 -8.78 13.79 -31.43
C ALA A 75 -7.51 13.00 -31.83
N ILE A 76 -6.41 13.18 -31.10
CA ILE A 76 -5.16 12.43 -31.32
C ILE A 76 -5.33 10.96 -30.89
N GLU A 77 -6.02 10.73 -29.78
CA GLU A 77 -6.38 9.42 -29.22
C GLU A 77 -7.23 8.60 -30.22
N HIS A 78 -8.22 9.22 -30.86
CA HIS A 78 -9.03 8.60 -31.92
C HIS A 78 -8.17 8.24 -33.14
N ALA A 79 -7.39 9.19 -33.66
CA ALA A 79 -6.56 8.97 -34.86
C ALA A 79 -5.46 7.91 -34.62
N ALA A 80 -4.89 7.86 -33.42
CA ALA A 80 -3.96 6.80 -33.01
C ALA A 80 -4.66 5.44 -32.93
N THR A 81 -5.86 5.39 -32.36
CA THR A 81 -6.69 4.19 -32.25
C THR A 81 -7.05 3.63 -33.62
N GLU A 82 -7.61 4.43 -34.54
CA GLU A 82 -7.97 4.00 -35.90
C GLU A 82 -6.76 3.46 -36.67
N LYS A 83 -5.62 4.16 -36.61
CA LYS A 83 -4.38 3.70 -37.26
C LYS A 83 -3.86 2.40 -36.66
N ALA A 84 -3.96 2.23 -35.35
CA ALA A 84 -3.53 1.02 -34.67
C ALA A 84 -4.43 -0.18 -35.02
N LEU A 85 -5.75 0.02 -35.12
CA LEU A 85 -6.71 -0.98 -35.62
C LEU A 85 -6.39 -1.40 -37.06
N GLN A 86 -6.16 -0.43 -37.97
CA GLN A 86 -5.73 -0.72 -39.35
C GLN A 86 -4.38 -1.47 -39.39
N THR A 87 -3.48 -1.21 -38.44
CA THR A 87 -2.17 -1.89 -38.38
C THR A 87 -2.33 -3.34 -37.95
N ILE A 88 -3.07 -3.61 -36.87
CA ILE A 88 -3.25 -4.98 -36.37
C ILE A 88 -4.06 -5.87 -37.33
N ASP A 89 -5.02 -5.30 -38.07
CA ASP A 89 -5.78 -6.02 -39.11
C ASP A 89 -4.86 -6.61 -40.19
N ASN A 90 -3.84 -5.86 -40.62
CA ASN A 90 -2.87 -6.33 -41.60
C ASN A 90 -1.97 -7.45 -41.04
N GLU A 91 -1.52 -7.32 -39.80
CA GLU A 91 -0.69 -8.33 -39.11
C GLU A 91 -1.43 -9.66 -38.89
N ILE A 92 -2.71 -9.61 -38.49
CA ILE A 92 -3.49 -10.84 -38.23
C ILE A 92 -4.12 -11.45 -39.49
N ALA A 93 -4.18 -10.73 -40.62
CA ALA A 93 -4.85 -11.18 -41.86
C ALA A 93 -4.38 -12.57 -42.33
N GLN A 94 -3.06 -12.83 -42.36
CA GLN A 94 -2.51 -14.12 -42.77
C GLN A 94 -2.93 -15.26 -41.82
N GLN A 95 -2.98 -14.99 -40.52
CA GLN A 95 -3.36 -15.96 -39.48
C GLN A 95 -4.86 -16.28 -39.50
N LEU A 96 -5.71 -15.31 -39.83
CA LEU A 96 -7.14 -15.52 -40.06
C LEU A 96 -7.39 -16.32 -41.35
N LEU A 97 -6.68 -16.00 -42.44
CA LEU A 97 -6.79 -16.72 -43.72
C LEU A 97 -6.40 -18.20 -43.62
N LEU A 98 -5.39 -18.54 -42.79
CA LEU A 98 -5.01 -19.94 -42.52
C LEU A 98 -6.14 -20.70 -41.80
N ARG A 99 -6.73 -20.11 -40.77
CA ARG A 99 -7.86 -20.68 -40.02
C ARG A 99 -9.09 -20.88 -40.89
N ARG A 100 -9.40 -19.90 -41.74
CA ARG A 100 -10.48 -19.96 -42.73
C ARG A 100 -10.32 -21.17 -43.66
N LYS A 101 -9.16 -21.30 -44.31
CA LYS A 101 -8.84 -22.45 -45.19
C LYS A 101 -8.90 -23.81 -44.47
N HIS A 102 -8.51 -23.87 -43.20
CA HIS A 102 -8.58 -25.09 -42.41
C HIS A 102 -10.03 -25.51 -42.09
N ARG A 103 -10.86 -24.56 -41.61
CA ARG A 103 -12.27 -24.78 -41.32
C ARG A 103 -13.02 -25.28 -42.56
N ASP A 104 -12.73 -24.67 -43.71
CA ASP A 104 -13.41 -24.95 -44.98
C ASP A 104 -12.95 -26.28 -45.64
N GLY A 105 -11.98 -27.00 -45.06
CA GLY A 105 -11.39 -28.22 -45.66
C GLY A 105 -11.14 -29.43 -44.75
N VAL A 106 -10.91 -29.26 -43.44
CA VAL A 106 -10.47 -30.36 -42.54
C VAL A 106 -11.35 -30.51 -41.28
N GLY A 107 -12.12 -29.48 -40.92
CA GLY A 107 -13.06 -29.52 -39.79
C GLY A 107 -12.85 -28.39 -38.77
N PRO A 108 -13.62 -28.40 -37.66
CA PRO A 108 -13.74 -27.25 -36.77
C PRO A 108 -12.52 -27.01 -35.86
N SER A 109 -11.72 -28.04 -35.56
CA SER A 109 -10.53 -27.92 -34.70
C SER A 109 -9.30 -27.47 -35.50
N TYR A 110 -8.96 -26.18 -35.43
CA TYR A 110 -7.69 -25.68 -35.96
C TYR A 110 -6.52 -26.16 -35.08
N TYR A 111 -5.47 -26.71 -35.70
CA TYR A 111 -4.24 -27.09 -35.01
C TYR A 111 -3.01 -26.65 -35.81
N ASP A 112 -2.27 -25.68 -35.29
CA ASP A 112 -1.01 -25.23 -35.90
C ASP A 112 0.17 -26.08 -35.41
N ALA A 113 0.48 -27.11 -36.20
CA ALA A 113 1.59 -28.01 -35.92
C ALA A 113 2.96 -27.31 -35.94
N SER A 114 3.12 -26.22 -36.71
CA SER A 114 4.43 -25.57 -36.90
C SER A 114 4.99 -25.01 -35.59
N ILE A 115 4.11 -24.51 -34.73
CA ILE A 115 4.39 -23.95 -33.40
C ILE A 115 5.04 -24.98 -32.47
N TYR A 116 4.78 -26.27 -32.66
CA TYR A 116 5.36 -27.36 -31.87
C TYR A 116 6.63 -27.95 -32.48
N THR A 117 6.81 -27.88 -33.79
CA THR A 117 7.98 -28.46 -34.48
C THR A 117 9.19 -27.52 -34.58
N GLN A 118 9.01 -26.20 -34.44
CA GLN A 118 10.07 -25.20 -34.70
C GLN A 118 10.14 -24.05 -33.67
N GLY A 119 9.53 -24.18 -32.49
CA GLY A 119 9.46 -23.09 -31.48
C GLY A 119 9.82 -23.49 -30.05
N PRO A 120 10.11 -22.53 -29.15
CA PRO A 120 10.53 -22.77 -27.75
C PRO A 120 9.42 -23.34 -26.83
N MET A 121 8.29 -23.76 -27.39
CA MET A 121 7.10 -24.27 -26.68
C MET A 121 7.35 -25.58 -25.89
N GLY A 122 8.47 -26.25 -26.14
CA GLY A 122 8.95 -27.39 -25.35
C GLY A 122 9.25 -27.03 -23.88
N VAL A 123 9.69 -25.79 -23.62
CA VAL A 123 10.12 -25.30 -22.29
C VAL A 123 8.96 -24.69 -21.48
N ILE A 124 7.82 -24.41 -22.12
CA ILE A 124 6.66 -23.81 -21.44
C ILE A 124 5.96 -24.86 -20.55
N PRO A 125 5.71 -24.56 -19.25
CA PRO A 125 4.97 -25.45 -18.36
C PRO A 125 3.58 -25.84 -18.90
N GLU A 126 3.13 -27.04 -18.56
CA GLU A 126 1.89 -27.63 -19.09
C GLU A 126 0.60 -26.85 -18.75
N SER A 127 0.66 -25.97 -17.74
CA SER A 127 -0.38 -25.01 -17.38
C SER A 127 -0.48 -23.79 -18.31
N LEU A 128 0.61 -23.45 -19.02
CA LEU A 128 0.69 -22.30 -19.95
C LEU A 128 0.76 -22.72 -21.43
N ARG A 129 0.98 -24.00 -21.70
CA ARG A 129 1.00 -24.58 -23.05
C ARG A 129 -0.40 -24.49 -23.70
N PRO A 130 -0.55 -23.89 -24.90
CA PRO A 130 -1.83 -23.81 -25.60
C PRO A 130 -2.40 -25.20 -25.89
N ARG A 131 -3.54 -25.52 -25.28
CA ARG A 131 -4.23 -26.80 -25.52
C ARG A 131 -5.06 -26.71 -26.82
N PRO A 132 -5.25 -27.81 -27.58
CA PRO A 132 -6.14 -27.82 -28.73
C PRO A 132 -7.58 -27.44 -28.34
N GLY A 133 -8.17 -26.45 -29.02
CA GLY A 133 -9.51 -25.96 -28.74
C GLY A 133 -9.54 -24.48 -28.36
N GLN A 134 -10.68 -24.06 -27.78
CA GLN A 134 -10.94 -22.66 -27.46
C GLN A 134 -9.98 -22.10 -26.40
N VAL A 135 -9.60 -20.83 -26.52
CA VAL A 135 -8.77 -20.16 -25.52
C VAL A 135 -9.47 -20.14 -24.16
N ALA A 136 -8.73 -20.47 -23.10
CA ALA A 136 -9.29 -20.58 -21.76
C ALA A 136 -9.93 -19.27 -21.30
N HIS A 137 -11.08 -19.34 -20.62
CA HIS A 137 -11.87 -18.17 -20.20
C HIS A 137 -11.03 -17.13 -19.43
N GLY A 138 -10.07 -17.56 -18.60
CA GLY A 138 -9.14 -16.66 -17.91
C GLY A 138 -8.20 -15.89 -18.85
N GLN A 139 -7.67 -16.53 -19.89
CA GLN A 139 -6.84 -15.88 -20.91
C GLN A 139 -7.68 -14.95 -21.79
N HIS A 140 -8.86 -15.39 -22.25
CA HIS A 140 -9.75 -14.55 -23.05
C HIS A 140 -10.21 -13.30 -22.28
N ARG A 141 -10.44 -13.42 -20.96
CA ARG A 141 -10.80 -12.29 -20.09
C ARG A 141 -9.73 -11.19 -20.07
N VAL A 142 -8.44 -11.51 -20.15
CA VAL A 142 -7.36 -10.49 -20.22
C VAL A 142 -7.60 -9.54 -21.41
N TYR A 143 -8.07 -10.07 -22.54
CA TYR A 143 -8.39 -9.28 -23.73
C TYR A 143 -9.73 -8.53 -23.62
N GLN A 144 -10.70 -9.07 -22.87
CA GLN A 144 -11.97 -8.38 -22.61
C GLN A 144 -11.84 -7.24 -21.59
N ASP A 145 -10.98 -7.36 -20.58
CA ASP A 145 -10.87 -6.35 -19.52
C ASP A 145 -10.24 -5.02 -20.01
N PHE A 146 -9.66 -4.97 -21.22
CA PHE A 146 -9.36 -3.70 -21.93
C PHE A 146 -10.62 -2.85 -22.22
N VAL A 147 -11.81 -3.47 -22.35
CA VAL A 147 -13.11 -2.77 -22.49
C VAL A 147 -13.54 -2.09 -21.17
N ARG A 148 -12.90 -2.41 -20.04
CA ARG A 148 -13.20 -1.82 -18.73
C ARG A 148 -12.38 -0.55 -18.42
N PHE A 149 -11.53 -0.10 -19.35
CA PHE A 149 -10.74 1.13 -19.23
C PHE A 149 -11.20 2.40 -20.00
N PRO A 150 -12.38 2.51 -20.63
CA PRO A 150 -12.84 3.81 -21.14
C PRO A 150 -13.21 4.73 -19.97
N TRP A 151 -12.38 5.76 -19.74
CA TRP A 151 -12.55 6.73 -18.65
C TRP A 151 -13.77 7.64 -18.87
N GLN A 152 -14.95 7.21 -18.42
CA GLN A 152 -16.14 8.05 -18.43
C GLN A 152 -16.11 9.10 -17.30
N ASN A 153 -15.72 10.32 -17.67
CA ASN A 153 -16.10 11.61 -17.08
C ASN A 153 -15.92 11.81 -15.56
N GLN A 154 -14.81 12.45 -15.18
CA GLN A 154 -14.85 13.52 -14.16
C GLN A 154 -14.22 14.81 -14.69
N SER A 155 -14.99 15.53 -15.49
CA SER A 155 -14.73 16.91 -15.87
C SER A 155 -15.99 17.76 -15.60
N GLY A 156 -15.81 18.97 -15.04
CA GLY A 156 -16.84 20.00 -14.97
C GLY A 156 -17.86 19.96 -13.81
N GLN A 157 -17.44 20.37 -12.60
CA GLN A 157 -18.31 21.13 -11.67
C GLN A 157 -17.55 22.29 -10.98
N SER A 158 -17.13 23.27 -11.79
CA SER A 158 -16.68 24.59 -11.33
C SER A 158 -17.76 25.64 -11.65
N SER A 159 -18.84 25.65 -10.87
CA SER A 159 -20.04 26.45 -11.15
C SER A 159 -19.89 27.95 -10.82
N ASN A 160 -19.04 28.66 -11.55
CA ASN A 160 -18.98 30.13 -11.56
C ASN A 160 -20.05 30.72 -12.49
N ALA A 161 -21.32 30.65 -12.07
CA ALA A 161 -22.41 31.37 -12.72
C ALA A 161 -22.51 32.80 -12.16
N ALA A 162 -22.10 33.79 -12.96
CA ALA A 162 -22.21 35.20 -12.57
C ALA A 162 -23.68 35.67 -12.62
N SER A 163 -24.17 36.24 -11.51
CA SER A 163 -25.44 36.97 -11.48
C SER A 163 -25.19 38.47 -11.65
N ALA A 164 -25.91 39.12 -12.56
CA ALA A 164 -25.74 40.54 -12.86
C ALA A 164 -26.84 41.42 -12.24
N GLY A 165 -26.47 42.63 -11.80
CA GLY A 165 -27.38 43.78 -11.74
C GLY A 165 -27.67 44.36 -10.35
N SER A 166 -27.50 45.69 -10.26
CA SER A 166 -28.09 46.62 -9.26
C SER A 166 -27.59 46.53 -7.80
N GLY A 167 -27.11 47.61 -7.17
CA GLY A 167 -26.80 48.96 -7.65
C GLY A 167 -26.62 49.97 -6.49
N SER A 168 -25.98 51.13 -6.75
CA SER A 168 -25.71 52.26 -5.81
C SER A 168 -24.76 51.96 -4.62
N SER A 169 -23.92 52.87 -4.10
CA SER A 169 -23.50 54.24 -4.52
C SER A 169 -22.16 54.66 -3.86
N THR A 170 -21.59 55.80 -4.32
CA THR A 170 -20.55 56.65 -3.66
C THR A 170 -19.18 56.04 -3.29
N GLY A 171 -18.12 56.49 -3.98
CA GLY A 171 -16.75 56.61 -3.45
C GLY A 171 -16.42 58.09 -3.13
N PRO A 172 -15.17 58.61 -3.30
CA PRO A 172 -13.90 57.96 -3.65
C PRO A 172 -12.72 58.39 -2.73
N VAL A 173 -11.47 58.09 -3.13
CA VAL A 173 -10.15 58.76 -2.87
C VAL A 173 -9.05 57.70 -3.08
N SER A 174 -8.33 57.69 -4.22
CA SER A 174 -6.98 58.28 -4.47
C SER A 174 -5.82 57.54 -3.74
N SER A 175 -4.59 57.40 -4.29
CA SER A 175 -3.98 57.86 -5.56
C SER A 175 -2.56 57.27 -5.76
N GLY A 176 -2.06 57.18 -7.00
CA GLY A 176 -0.66 56.84 -7.36
C GLY A 176 -0.43 55.35 -7.64
N LEU A 177 0.14 54.86 -8.76
CA LEU A 177 1.42 55.18 -9.46
C LEU A 177 2.68 54.90 -8.60
N SER A 178 3.74 54.23 -9.08
CA SER A 178 3.95 53.49 -10.35
C SER A 178 5.27 52.67 -10.32
N ARG A 179 5.43 51.72 -11.28
CA ARG A 179 6.64 51.31 -12.04
C ARG A 179 8.04 51.73 -11.50
N ALA A 180 9.11 50.92 -11.54
CA ALA A 180 9.48 49.98 -12.61
C ALA A 180 10.57 48.94 -12.21
N TYR A 181 10.90 48.04 -13.13
CA TYR A 181 12.04 47.10 -13.09
C TYR A 181 13.39 47.77 -13.41
N THR A 182 14.49 47.22 -12.89
CA THR A 182 15.68 46.79 -13.67
C THR A 182 16.61 45.89 -12.84
N SER A 183 17.46 45.12 -13.52
CA SER A 183 18.47 44.21 -12.95
C SER A 183 19.89 44.64 -13.29
N SER A 184 20.86 44.42 -12.40
CA SER A 184 22.27 44.27 -12.78
C SER A 184 23.08 43.48 -11.73
N THR A 185 24.17 42.87 -12.18
CA THR A 185 25.11 42.05 -11.40
C THR A 185 26.30 42.86 -10.87
N GLY A 186 26.86 42.49 -9.72
CA GLY A 186 28.16 42.99 -9.26
C GLY A 186 28.70 42.19 -8.06
N GLN A 187 29.99 41.79 -8.13
CA GLN A 187 30.71 41.19 -7.00
C GLN A 187 31.47 42.27 -6.22
N LEU A 188 31.73 42.04 -4.92
CA LEU A 188 33.07 42.12 -4.31
C LEU A 188 33.05 41.75 -2.82
N ASN A 189 34.23 41.37 -2.28
CA ASN A 189 34.42 40.98 -0.88
C ASN A 189 34.69 42.19 0.03
N SER A 190 34.36 42.09 1.32
CA SER A 190 35.35 42.08 2.42
C SER A 190 34.72 41.95 3.82
N SER A 191 35.52 41.50 4.78
CA SER A 191 35.11 41.14 6.14
C SER A 191 35.15 42.32 7.12
N PHE A 192 34.29 42.29 8.16
CA PHE A 192 34.68 42.13 9.58
C PHE A 192 33.68 42.78 10.57
N HIS A 193 33.36 42.04 11.67
CA HIS A 193 32.92 42.49 13.01
C HIS A 193 31.74 43.49 13.12
N SER A 194 30.81 43.40 14.09
CA SER A 194 30.49 42.44 15.16
C SER A 194 29.02 42.72 15.59
N SER A 195 28.37 42.07 16.56
CA SER A 195 28.79 41.08 17.58
C SER A 195 27.60 40.14 17.91
N GLY A 196 27.75 39.26 18.90
CA GLY A 196 26.64 38.50 19.48
C GLY A 196 26.87 38.31 20.98
N LEU A 197 25.86 38.61 21.81
CA LEU A 197 25.95 38.47 23.27
C LEU A 197 25.63 37.02 23.66
N SER A 198 26.56 36.34 24.31
CA SER A 198 26.38 34.97 24.82
C SER A 198 26.27 34.97 26.34
N ALA A 199 25.32 34.20 26.87
CA ALA A 199 25.29 33.78 28.26
C ALA A 199 25.25 32.25 28.29
N ALA A 200 26.26 31.64 28.91
CA ALA A 200 26.39 30.19 29.06
C ALA A 200 26.79 29.88 30.50
N THR A 201 26.39 28.71 30.99
CA THR A 201 26.93 28.09 32.21
C THR A 201 27.51 26.72 31.84
N GLN A 202 28.60 26.35 32.51
CA GLN A 202 29.56 25.36 32.03
C GLN A 202 29.32 23.95 32.59
N PRO A 203 29.82 22.90 31.91
CA PRO A 203 29.99 21.59 32.53
C PRO A 203 31.15 21.60 33.55
N LEU A 204 31.24 20.55 34.37
CA LEU A 204 32.43 20.23 35.17
C LEU A 204 32.87 18.80 34.85
N ASP A 205 34.08 18.65 34.34
CA ASP A 205 34.83 17.38 34.35
C ASP A 205 35.67 17.29 35.63
N LEU A 206 35.98 16.07 36.05
CA LEU A 206 37.04 15.80 37.04
C LEU A 206 37.69 14.44 36.75
N VAL A 207 39.02 14.39 36.87
CA VAL A 207 39.91 13.27 36.54
C VAL A 207 40.62 12.79 37.81
N SER A 208 41.29 11.63 37.73
CA SER A 208 42.06 10.90 38.76
C SER A 208 41.27 9.79 39.47
N GLU A 209 41.87 8.64 39.84
CA GLU A 209 43.30 8.25 39.79
C GLU A 209 43.49 6.74 39.52
N GLU A 210 44.72 6.32 39.18
CA GLU A 210 45.08 4.90 39.03
C GLU A 210 45.37 4.22 40.39
N MET A 211 45.07 2.93 40.52
CA MET A 211 45.81 2.04 41.44
C MET A 211 45.65 0.55 41.05
N ASP A 212 46.77 -0.12 40.80
CA ASP A 212 46.94 -1.59 40.85
C ASP A 212 47.93 -1.84 42.01
N PRO A 213 47.78 -2.88 42.87
CA PRO A 213 48.33 -4.18 42.45
C PRO A 213 47.72 -5.46 43.08
N SER A 214 48.16 -6.59 42.53
CA SER A 214 48.48 -7.86 43.23
C SER A 214 47.36 -8.79 43.73
N SER A 215 47.23 -9.90 43.02
CA SER A 215 46.77 -11.22 43.50
C SER A 215 47.66 -11.76 44.64
N PRO A 216 47.17 -12.63 45.56
CA PRO A 216 47.17 -14.08 45.24
C PRO A 216 46.11 -14.99 45.94
N GLN A 217 45.74 -16.10 45.25
CA GLN A 217 45.48 -17.45 45.83
C GLN A 217 44.23 -17.65 46.76
N LEU A 218 43.67 -18.85 47.03
CA LEU A 218 43.81 -20.23 46.50
C LEU A 218 42.56 -21.10 46.87
N LEU A 219 42.29 -22.15 46.07
CA LEU A 219 41.58 -23.41 46.44
C LEU A 219 40.06 -23.31 46.78
N SER A 220 39.23 -24.37 46.67
CA SER A 220 39.53 -25.80 46.52
C SER A 220 38.68 -26.55 45.45
N SER A 221 39.24 -27.66 44.99
CA SER A 221 38.67 -28.84 44.30
C SER A 221 37.18 -29.19 44.57
N SER A 222 36.38 -29.74 43.64
CA SER A 222 36.58 -30.71 42.52
C SER A 222 36.47 -32.21 42.88
N THR A 223 35.78 -32.99 42.02
CA THR A 223 35.66 -34.48 41.97
C THR A 223 34.96 -35.19 43.15
N ARG A 224 34.59 -36.50 43.13
CA ARG A 224 34.80 -37.67 42.21
C ARG A 224 33.54 -38.57 42.21
N ILE A 225 33.02 -39.05 41.06
CA ILE A 225 33.29 -40.35 40.35
C ILE A 225 32.70 -41.64 40.97
N GLY A 226 32.06 -42.45 40.12
CA GLY A 226 31.97 -43.93 40.23
C GLY A 226 30.57 -44.52 39.97
N GLY A 227 30.34 -45.45 39.03
CA GLY A 227 31.21 -46.06 38.00
C GLY A 227 30.65 -47.41 37.49
N ILE A 228 31.37 -48.08 36.56
CA ILE A 228 31.24 -49.53 36.17
C ILE A 228 29.96 -49.85 35.32
N ASP A 229 29.94 -50.59 34.20
CA ASP A 229 30.92 -51.22 33.25
C ASP A 229 30.13 -51.70 31.98
N SER A 230 30.65 -52.28 30.88
CA SER A 230 31.90 -52.13 30.07
C SER A 230 31.78 -53.00 28.77
N VAL A 231 32.83 -53.05 27.93
CA VAL A 231 33.04 -53.99 26.77
C VAL A 231 32.40 -53.69 25.38
N SER A 232 33.16 -54.00 24.33
CA SER A 232 32.90 -54.04 22.86
C SER A 232 33.87 -55.12 22.24
N PRO A 233 34.06 -55.41 20.91
CA PRO A 233 33.78 -54.62 19.67
C PRO A 233 33.42 -55.44 18.37
N HIS A 234 33.57 -54.79 17.20
CA HIS A 234 33.85 -55.31 15.81
C HIS A 234 32.72 -55.62 14.78
N GLY A 235 32.60 -54.73 13.76
CA GLY A 235 33.01 -55.02 12.36
C GLY A 235 31.99 -55.48 11.28
N GLY A 236 31.99 -54.85 10.09
CA GLY A 236 31.54 -55.49 8.82
C GLY A 236 30.72 -54.67 7.80
N LYS A 237 31.19 -54.57 6.55
CA LYS A 237 30.62 -53.85 5.38
C LYS A 237 29.46 -54.57 4.62
N LEU A 238 28.78 -53.80 3.73
CA LEU A 238 28.22 -54.12 2.38
C LEU A 238 26.74 -54.58 2.15
N ASN A 239 26.02 -53.74 1.39
CA ASN A 239 25.00 -53.88 0.31
C ASN A 239 23.94 -55.04 0.17
N SER A 240 22.73 -54.61 -0.26
CA SER A 240 21.86 -55.11 -1.39
C SER A 240 20.70 -56.15 -1.24
N VAL A 241 19.46 -55.68 -1.57
CA VAL A 241 18.45 -56.21 -2.56
C VAL A 241 17.55 -57.47 -2.29
N SER A 242 16.21 -57.24 -2.14
CA SER A 242 15.02 -58.05 -2.61
C SER A 242 14.78 -59.50 -2.06
N PRO A 243 13.68 -60.29 -2.36
CA PRO A 243 12.55 -60.18 -3.32
C PRO A 243 11.09 -60.47 -2.77
N THR A 244 10.25 -61.34 -3.42
CA THR A 244 8.77 -61.16 -3.60
C THR A 244 7.80 -62.40 -3.57
N SER A 245 6.46 -62.14 -3.43
CA SER A 245 5.27 -62.75 -4.12
C SER A 245 4.35 -63.91 -3.59
N THR A 246 3.09 -63.91 -4.11
CA THR A 246 2.03 -64.98 -4.31
C THR A 246 1.07 -65.44 -3.15
N ALA A 247 -0.22 -65.89 -3.33
CA ALA A 247 -1.10 -66.20 -4.52
C ALA A 247 -2.65 -66.47 -4.23
N VAL A 248 -3.53 -66.37 -5.28
CA VAL A 248 -4.80 -67.14 -5.60
C VAL A 248 -6.21 -66.79 -4.97
N ALA A 249 -7.32 -67.35 -5.55
CA ALA A 249 -8.80 -67.10 -5.34
C ALA A 249 -9.61 -68.46 -5.15
N PRO A 250 -10.91 -68.78 -5.56
CA PRO A 250 -11.88 -68.24 -6.58
C PRO A 250 -13.47 -68.38 -6.31
N GLU A 251 -14.33 -68.32 -7.37
CA GLU A 251 -15.71 -68.92 -7.61
C GLU A 251 -17.03 -68.44 -6.85
N VAL A 252 -18.33 -68.59 -7.31
CA VAL A 252 -19.04 -68.61 -8.65
C VAL A 252 -20.64 -68.58 -8.57
N GLU A 253 -21.35 -68.35 -9.71
CA GLU A 253 -22.79 -68.62 -10.13
C GLU A 253 -24.07 -67.74 -9.80
N ALA A 254 -25.21 -67.95 -10.55
CA ALA A 254 -26.31 -66.97 -10.82
C ALA A 254 -27.72 -67.50 -11.32
N THR A 255 -28.66 -66.58 -11.73
CA THR A 255 -29.96 -66.71 -12.51
C THR A 255 -31.30 -67.03 -11.73
N ASN A 256 -32.57 -66.81 -12.18
CA ASN A 256 -33.28 -65.92 -13.16
C ASN A 256 -34.86 -65.91 -13.01
N ALA A 257 -35.56 -64.92 -13.61
CA ALA A 257 -36.98 -64.89 -14.13
C ALA A 257 -38.23 -64.92 -13.18
N ALA A 258 -39.48 -64.53 -13.55
CA ALA A 258 -40.04 -63.52 -14.51
C ALA A 258 -41.61 -63.40 -14.46
N LYS A 259 -42.18 -62.31 -15.07
CA LYS A 259 -43.60 -62.12 -15.55
C LYS A 259 -44.75 -61.95 -14.52
N ASP A 260 -45.91 -61.35 -14.78
CA ASP A 260 -46.59 -60.58 -15.89
C ASP A 260 -47.78 -59.80 -15.24
N LEU A 261 -48.59 -58.88 -15.80
CA LEU A 261 -48.54 -57.88 -16.90
C LEU A 261 -49.86 -57.04 -16.86
N GLY A 262 -49.86 -55.73 -17.18
CA GLY A 262 -51.11 -54.90 -17.23
C GLY A 262 -50.91 -53.37 -17.18
N THR A 263 -50.25 -52.71 -18.14
CA THR A 263 -50.85 -51.96 -19.30
C THR A 263 -52.09 -51.09 -18.99
N THR A 264 -52.22 -49.82 -19.40
CA THR A 264 -51.46 -48.87 -20.28
C THR A 264 -52.00 -47.44 -20.01
N ALA A 265 -51.43 -46.27 -20.36
CA ALA A 265 -50.18 -45.75 -20.95
C ALA A 265 -50.11 -44.22 -20.57
N LEU A 266 -49.17 -43.33 -20.92
CA LEU A 266 -47.94 -43.32 -21.73
C LEU A 266 -46.72 -42.89 -20.87
N THR A 267 -45.50 -42.90 -21.41
CA THR A 267 -44.28 -43.04 -20.58
C THR A 267 -43.06 -42.28 -21.12
N LEU A 268 -42.12 -42.01 -20.19
CA LEU A 268 -40.65 -41.78 -20.34
C LEU A 268 -40.15 -40.32 -20.27
N PRO A 269 -38.91 -40.09 -19.75
CA PRO A 269 -38.16 -40.90 -18.78
C PRO A 269 -37.56 -40.11 -17.60
N ALA A 270 -37.15 -40.84 -16.56
CA ALA A 270 -36.22 -40.37 -15.54
C ALA A 270 -35.20 -41.46 -15.22
N ALA A 271 -33.97 -41.05 -14.88
CA ALA A 271 -32.95 -41.82 -14.17
C ALA A 271 -32.19 -40.79 -13.30
N SER A 272 -31.99 -40.93 -11.98
CA SER A 272 -31.49 -42.06 -11.17
C SER A 272 -30.04 -42.43 -11.53
N THR A 273 -29.07 -42.46 -10.61
CA THR A 273 -29.15 -42.33 -9.13
C THR A 273 -27.85 -41.73 -8.57
N ALA A 274 -27.76 -41.50 -7.26
CA ALA A 274 -26.55 -40.98 -6.62
C ALA A 274 -25.42 -42.02 -6.56
N GLU A 275 -24.18 -41.57 -6.75
CA GLU A 275 -22.97 -42.28 -6.33
C GLU A 275 -22.33 -41.55 -5.13
N HIS A 276 -21.71 -42.32 -4.24
CA HIS A 276 -21.07 -41.80 -3.03
C HIS A 276 -19.55 -41.91 -3.16
N LEU A 277 -18.90 -40.75 -3.26
CA LEU A 277 -17.44 -40.59 -3.16
C LEU A 277 -17.20 -39.48 -2.11
N GLY A 278 -16.30 -39.60 -1.15
CA GLY A 278 -15.31 -40.63 -0.86
C GLY A 278 -14.07 -39.92 -0.30
N ASN A 279 -13.62 -40.26 0.91
CA ASN A 279 -12.54 -39.51 1.56
C ASN A 279 -11.18 -39.71 0.86
N GLY A 280 -10.87 -38.80 -0.07
CA GLY A 280 -9.55 -38.56 -0.63
C GLY A 280 -9.16 -37.09 -0.47
N ILE A 281 -7.87 -36.78 -0.53
CA ILE A 281 -7.36 -35.41 -0.45
C ILE A 281 -7.80 -34.67 -1.72
N ALA A 282 -8.85 -33.85 -1.61
CA ALA A 282 -9.44 -33.15 -2.75
C ALA A 282 -8.56 -31.97 -3.19
N GLU A 283 -8.26 -31.89 -4.48
CA GLU A 283 -7.53 -30.75 -5.06
C GLU A 283 -8.33 -29.44 -4.91
N PRO A 284 -7.66 -28.31 -4.64
CA PRO A 284 -8.34 -27.04 -4.41
C PRO A 284 -8.91 -26.49 -5.72
N LEU A 285 -10.21 -26.18 -5.72
CA LEU A 285 -10.94 -25.76 -6.93
C LEU A 285 -10.57 -24.32 -7.32
N THR A 286 -10.45 -24.08 -8.63
CA THR A 286 -10.30 -22.72 -9.18
C THR A 286 -11.65 -22.02 -9.29
N THR A 287 -11.61 -20.68 -9.36
CA THR A 287 -12.77 -19.82 -9.58
C THR A 287 -13.56 -20.20 -10.84
N GLY A 288 -12.90 -20.78 -11.86
CA GLY A 288 -13.54 -21.25 -13.10
C GLY A 288 -14.35 -22.54 -12.90
N ASP A 289 -13.74 -23.56 -12.29
CA ASP A 289 -14.37 -24.87 -12.03
C ASP A 289 -15.65 -24.71 -11.19
N VAL A 290 -15.62 -23.76 -10.26
CA VAL A 290 -16.77 -23.41 -9.41
C VAL A 290 -17.84 -22.67 -10.18
N LEU A 291 -17.50 -21.77 -11.11
CA LEU A 291 -18.50 -21.09 -11.94
C LEU A 291 -19.27 -22.08 -12.84
N GLU A 292 -18.58 -23.09 -13.39
CA GLU A 292 -19.17 -24.13 -14.23
C GLU A 292 -20.01 -25.13 -13.41
N LYS A 293 -19.48 -25.65 -12.30
CA LYS A 293 -20.22 -26.53 -11.38
C LYS A 293 -21.47 -25.85 -10.81
N CYS A 294 -21.36 -24.60 -10.36
CA CYS A 294 -22.51 -23.83 -9.86
C CYS A 294 -23.53 -23.53 -10.96
N GLN A 295 -23.14 -23.33 -12.23
CA GLN A 295 -24.09 -23.17 -13.34
C GLN A 295 -24.87 -24.47 -13.60
N ILE A 296 -24.21 -25.63 -13.62
CA ILE A 296 -24.86 -26.93 -13.78
C ILE A 296 -25.80 -27.24 -12.60
N ILE A 297 -25.43 -26.85 -11.39
CA ILE A 297 -26.22 -27.04 -10.16
C ILE A 297 -27.43 -26.11 -10.10
N ALA A 298 -27.28 -24.84 -10.52
CA ALA A 298 -28.38 -23.89 -10.62
C ALA A 298 -29.42 -24.35 -11.66
N GLN A 299 -28.99 -24.83 -12.83
CA GLN A 299 -29.87 -25.42 -13.85
C GLN A 299 -30.58 -26.71 -13.37
N LYS A 300 -30.03 -27.42 -12.38
CA LYS A 300 -30.62 -28.61 -11.75
C LYS A 300 -31.41 -28.31 -10.47
N GLY A 301 -31.50 -27.06 -10.04
CA GLY A 301 -32.26 -26.63 -8.85
C GLY A 301 -31.66 -27.01 -7.48
N VAL A 302 -30.43 -27.53 -7.42
CA VAL A 302 -29.84 -28.08 -6.18
C VAL A 302 -29.08 -27.00 -5.38
N ILE A 303 -29.79 -25.92 -5.02
CA ILE A 303 -29.23 -24.67 -4.46
C ILE A 303 -28.31 -24.92 -3.26
N ALA A 304 -28.61 -25.93 -2.42
CA ALA A 304 -27.85 -26.25 -1.20
C ALA A 304 -26.36 -26.58 -1.41
N GLN A 305 -25.94 -26.97 -2.61
CA GLN A 305 -24.53 -27.31 -2.89
C GLN A 305 -23.65 -26.09 -3.22
N ILE A 306 -24.24 -24.94 -3.55
CA ILE A 306 -23.50 -23.72 -3.94
C ILE A 306 -22.60 -23.19 -2.79
N PRO A 307 -23.10 -23.08 -1.53
CA PRO A 307 -22.26 -22.73 -0.36
C PRO A 307 -21.04 -23.65 -0.18
N GLU A 308 -21.23 -24.97 -0.27
CA GLU A 308 -20.16 -25.94 -0.08
C GLU A 308 -19.05 -25.84 -1.13
N ILE A 309 -19.40 -25.54 -2.37
CA ILE A 309 -18.45 -25.44 -3.47
C ILE A 309 -17.65 -24.15 -3.34
N ILE A 310 -18.29 -23.03 -2.99
CA ILE A 310 -17.62 -21.75 -2.71
C ILE A 310 -16.63 -21.89 -1.54
N LEU A 311 -16.99 -22.62 -0.48
CA LEU A 311 -16.10 -22.87 0.66
C LEU A 311 -14.88 -23.75 0.32
N LYS A 312 -14.90 -24.47 -0.80
CA LYS A 312 -13.80 -25.31 -1.31
C LYS A 312 -12.87 -24.57 -2.31
N CYS A 313 -13.13 -23.28 -2.60
CA CYS A 313 -12.25 -22.42 -3.39
C CYS A 313 -11.00 -21.96 -2.63
N ILE A 314 -9.91 -21.72 -3.35
CA ILE A 314 -8.75 -20.96 -2.88
C ILE A 314 -9.15 -19.49 -2.62
N SER A 315 -9.82 -18.86 -3.59
CA SER A 315 -10.26 -17.47 -3.55
C SER A 315 -11.77 -17.41 -3.29
N ARG A 316 -12.17 -17.62 -2.03
CA ARG A 316 -13.59 -17.77 -1.64
C ARG A 316 -14.46 -16.56 -1.99
N ASP A 317 -14.02 -15.37 -1.61
CA ASP A 317 -14.78 -14.13 -1.85
C ASP A 317 -14.87 -13.78 -3.34
N GLU A 318 -13.80 -14.01 -4.10
CA GLU A 318 -13.79 -13.80 -5.55
C GLU A 318 -14.75 -14.75 -6.27
N ALA A 319 -14.77 -16.03 -5.89
CA ALA A 319 -15.71 -17.01 -6.44
C ALA A 319 -17.15 -16.68 -6.04
N ALA A 320 -17.40 -16.29 -4.78
CA ALA A 320 -18.72 -15.86 -4.33
C ALA A 320 -19.21 -14.63 -5.12
N LEU A 321 -18.37 -13.61 -5.28
CA LEU A 321 -18.72 -12.40 -6.04
C LEU A 321 -18.89 -12.68 -7.54
N ALA A 322 -18.08 -13.55 -8.15
CA ALA A 322 -18.23 -13.92 -9.55
C ALA A 322 -19.52 -14.71 -9.83
N VAL A 323 -19.89 -15.66 -8.95
CA VAL A 323 -21.18 -16.37 -9.03
C VAL A 323 -22.33 -15.40 -8.76
N ALA A 324 -22.24 -14.56 -7.71
CA ALA A 324 -23.26 -13.57 -7.39
C ALA A 324 -23.49 -12.56 -8.52
N GLN A 325 -22.45 -12.07 -9.19
CA GLN A 325 -22.58 -11.14 -10.33
C GLN A 325 -23.32 -11.79 -11.50
N LYS A 326 -23.07 -13.08 -11.76
CA LYS A 326 -23.78 -13.83 -12.81
C LYS A 326 -25.25 -14.08 -12.46
N VAL A 327 -25.52 -14.50 -11.22
CA VAL A 327 -26.89 -14.73 -10.72
C VAL A 327 -27.68 -13.42 -10.64
N PHE A 328 -27.04 -12.31 -10.26
CA PHE A 328 -27.63 -10.96 -10.27
C PHE A 328 -27.93 -10.47 -11.69
N LYS A 329 -27.07 -10.77 -12.68
CA LYS A 329 -27.39 -10.46 -14.08
C LYS A 329 -28.61 -11.27 -14.55
N SER A 330 -28.60 -12.58 -14.34
CA SER A 330 -29.70 -13.46 -14.78
C SER A 330 -31.03 -13.19 -14.06
N LEU A 331 -31.02 -12.60 -12.86
CA LEU A 331 -32.22 -12.12 -12.16
C LEU A 331 -33.11 -11.22 -13.07
N TYR A 332 -32.49 -10.40 -13.92
CA TYR A 332 -33.17 -9.51 -14.89
C TYR A 332 -33.35 -10.12 -16.29
N GLU A 333 -32.88 -11.35 -16.55
CA GLU A 333 -33.00 -11.98 -17.89
C GLU A 333 -34.40 -12.60 -18.12
N ASN A 334 -35.21 -12.76 -17.06
CA ASN A 334 -36.64 -13.11 -17.16
C ASN A 334 -37.42 -12.70 -15.90
N THR A 335 -37.68 -11.39 -15.72
CA THR A 335 -38.49 -10.85 -14.61
C THR A 335 -39.92 -11.42 -14.63
N SER A 336 -40.51 -11.64 -15.81
CA SER A 336 -41.90 -12.09 -15.96
C SER A 336 -42.23 -13.46 -15.31
N ASN A 337 -41.21 -14.22 -14.94
CA ASN A 337 -41.34 -15.51 -14.30
C ASN A 337 -40.99 -15.41 -12.81
N ASN A 338 -42.02 -15.29 -11.96
CA ASN A 338 -41.87 -15.22 -10.51
C ASN A 338 -41.04 -16.37 -9.92
N LEU A 339 -41.16 -17.61 -10.43
CA LEU A 339 -40.36 -18.74 -9.95
C LEU A 339 -38.86 -18.57 -10.26
N HIS A 340 -38.55 -17.99 -11.43
CA HIS A 340 -37.18 -17.68 -11.85
C HIS A 340 -36.56 -16.57 -10.99
N VAL A 341 -37.32 -15.51 -10.70
CA VAL A 341 -36.90 -14.41 -9.80
C VAL A 341 -36.67 -14.93 -8.39
N CYS A 342 -37.63 -15.67 -7.80
CA CYS A 342 -37.48 -16.26 -6.47
C CYS A 342 -36.30 -17.25 -6.36
N ALA A 343 -36.01 -18.03 -7.41
CA ALA A 343 -34.87 -18.93 -7.44
C ALA A 343 -33.54 -18.17 -7.41
N HIS A 344 -33.37 -17.15 -8.26
CA HIS A 344 -32.14 -16.34 -8.29
C HIS A 344 -31.91 -15.56 -6.99
N LEU A 345 -32.96 -14.97 -6.40
CA LEU A 345 -32.90 -14.34 -5.08
C LEU A 345 -32.49 -15.33 -3.97
N THR A 346 -32.95 -16.58 -4.04
CA THR A 346 -32.61 -17.62 -3.06
C THR A 346 -31.16 -18.12 -3.24
N ILE A 347 -30.65 -18.16 -4.47
CA ILE A 347 -29.23 -18.42 -4.75
C ILE A 347 -28.36 -17.27 -4.22
N LEU A 348 -28.74 -16.00 -4.45
CA LEU A 348 -28.02 -14.85 -3.89
C LEU A 348 -27.98 -14.87 -2.35
N ALA A 349 -29.09 -15.25 -1.69
CA ALA A 349 -29.14 -15.43 -0.24
C ALA A 349 -28.19 -16.55 0.25
N ALA A 350 -28.14 -17.69 -0.44
CA ALA A 350 -27.19 -18.76 -0.11
C ALA A 350 -25.72 -18.34 -0.29
N ILE A 351 -25.42 -17.44 -1.25
CA ILE A 351 -24.06 -16.92 -1.48
C ILE A 351 -23.71 -15.83 -0.44
N ARG A 352 -24.65 -14.97 -0.06
CA ARG A 352 -24.54 -14.01 1.06
C ARG A 352 -24.11 -14.70 2.35
N ASP A 353 -24.70 -15.86 2.65
CA ASP A 353 -24.48 -16.59 3.90
C ASP A 353 -23.04 -17.15 4.02
N VAL A 354 -22.32 -17.32 2.90
CA VAL A 354 -20.88 -17.68 2.88
C VAL A 354 -19.93 -16.51 2.59
N CYS A 355 -20.40 -15.42 1.96
CA CYS A 355 -19.58 -14.24 1.64
C CYS A 355 -20.31 -12.94 1.95
N LYS A 356 -19.91 -12.26 3.03
CA LYS A 356 -20.56 -11.03 3.52
C LYS A 356 -20.32 -9.80 2.62
N LEU A 357 -19.34 -9.85 1.71
CA LEU A 357 -19.08 -8.76 0.74
C LEU A 357 -20.20 -8.65 -0.31
N VAL A 358 -20.93 -9.73 -0.55
CA VAL A 358 -21.96 -9.83 -1.60
C VAL A 358 -23.08 -8.80 -1.42
N VAL A 359 -23.51 -8.52 -0.18
CA VAL A 359 -24.55 -7.48 0.09
C VAL A 359 -24.08 -6.09 -0.34
N LYS A 360 -22.82 -5.74 -0.05
CA LYS A 360 -22.24 -4.45 -0.42
C LYS A 360 -22.15 -4.30 -1.94
N GLU A 361 -21.64 -5.32 -2.61
CA GLU A 361 -21.48 -5.28 -4.06
C GLU A 361 -22.82 -5.35 -4.80
N LEU A 362 -23.80 -6.15 -4.34
CA LEU A 362 -25.19 -6.10 -4.84
C LEU A 362 -25.81 -4.71 -4.67
N THR A 363 -25.60 -4.05 -3.53
CA THR A 363 -26.08 -2.68 -3.30
C THR A 363 -25.45 -1.69 -4.29
N SER A 364 -24.15 -1.81 -4.53
CA SER A 364 -23.42 -1.05 -5.54
C SER A 364 -23.98 -1.29 -6.95
N TRP A 365 -24.15 -2.56 -7.36
CA TRP A 365 -24.64 -2.91 -8.70
C TRP A 365 -26.07 -2.42 -8.94
N VAL A 366 -26.95 -2.45 -7.92
CA VAL A 366 -28.28 -1.83 -7.99
C VAL A 366 -28.19 -0.30 -8.09
N ILE A 367 -27.40 0.35 -7.22
CA ILE A 367 -27.24 1.81 -7.20
C ILE A 367 -26.72 2.38 -8.53
N TYR A 368 -25.76 1.70 -9.15
CA TYR A 368 -25.12 2.11 -10.42
C TYR A 368 -25.72 1.48 -11.68
N SER A 369 -26.82 0.72 -11.57
CA SER A 369 -27.54 0.18 -12.72
C SER A 369 -28.21 1.27 -13.59
N ASP A 370 -28.69 0.85 -14.75
CA ASP A 370 -29.64 1.55 -15.61
C ASP A 370 -31.03 1.69 -14.95
N GLU A 371 -31.78 2.74 -15.30
CA GLU A 371 -33.05 3.07 -14.61
C GLU A 371 -34.09 1.94 -14.68
N GLU A 372 -34.14 1.20 -15.78
CA GLU A 372 -35.02 0.03 -15.95
C GLU A 372 -34.76 -1.07 -14.90
N ARG A 373 -33.49 -1.34 -14.55
CA ARG A 373 -33.12 -2.33 -13.51
C ARG A 373 -33.20 -1.77 -12.09
N LYS A 374 -32.98 -0.47 -11.94
CA LYS A 374 -32.97 0.26 -10.66
C LYS A 374 -34.35 0.46 -10.07
N PHE A 375 -35.35 0.58 -10.94
CA PHE A 375 -36.74 0.85 -10.60
C PHE A 375 -37.65 -0.37 -10.82
N ASP A 376 -37.09 -1.57 -10.98
CA ASP A 376 -37.83 -2.84 -10.95
C ASP A 376 -38.37 -3.08 -9.52
N THR A 377 -39.69 -2.95 -9.33
CA THR A 377 -40.29 -3.03 -8.00
C THR A 377 -40.28 -4.47 -7.46
N GLU A 378 -40.47 -5.49 -8.30
CA GLU A 378 -40.53 -6.89 -7.86
C GLU A 378 -39.16 -7.39 -7.43
N ILE A 379 -38.11 -7.09 -8.22
CA ILE A 379 -36.73 -7.45 -7.89
C ILE A 379 -36.22 -6.70 -6.66
N ILE A 380 -36.47 -5.38 -6.54
CA ILE A 380 -36.03 -4.62 -5.37
C ILE A 380 -36.72 -5.08 -4.09
N VAL A 381 -38.04 -5.31 -4.10
CA VAL A 381 -38.76 -5.87 -2.95
C VAL A 381 -38.22 -7.26 -2.59
N GLY A 382 -37.96 -8.12 -3.58
CA GLY A 382 -37.37 -9.43 -3.36
C GLY A 382 -35.94 -9.41 -2.80
N LEU A 383 -35.13 -8.42 -3.17
CA LEU A 383 -33.79 -8.20 -2.61
C LEU A 383 -33.85 -7.68 -1.16
N ILE A 384 -34.79 -6.77 -0.87
CA ILE A 384 -35.03 -6.24 0.49
C ILE A 384 -35.51 -7.34 1.43
N GLN A 385 -36.48 -8.16 1.01
CA GLN A 385 -37.03 -9.28 1.80
C GLN A 385 -36.04 -10.44 2.06
N LYS A 386 -34.83 -10.37 1.50
CA LYS A 386 -33.76 -11.36 1.62
C LYS A 386 -32.47 -10.77 2.21
N ASP A 387 -32.52 -9.55 2.76
CA ASP A 387 -31.37 -8.83 3.32
C ASP A 387 -30.17 -8.76 2.33
N LEU A 388 -30.46 -8.66 1.02
CA LEU A 388 -29.46 -8.65 -0.05
C LEU A 388 -29.00 -7.23 -0.43
N LEU A 389 -29.56 -6.21 0.19
CA LEU A 389 -29.17 -4.81 0.06
C LEU A 389 -28.84 -4.21 1.43
N ASN A 390 -27.82 -3.36 1.47
CA ASN A 390 -27.57 -2.45 2.58
C ASN A 390 -28.66 -1.37 2.57
N LEU A 391 -29.77 -1.65 3.25
CA LEU A 391 -30.98 -0.84 3.17
C LEU A 391 -30.74 0.63 3.58
N ALA A 392 -29.83 0.90 4.52
CA ALA A 392 -29.46 2.27 4.91
C ALA A 392 -28.78 3.06 3.78
N GLU A 393 -27.88 2.41 3.03
CA GLU A 393 -27.17 3.01 1.89
C GLU A 393 -28.10 3.20 0.68
N TYR A 394 -28.95 2.19 0.40
CA TYR A 394 -29.99 2.27 -0.64
C TYR A 394 -31.01 3.38 -0.35
N ASN A 395 -31.55 3.44 0.88
CA ASN A 395 -32.46 4.48 1.39
C ASN A 395 -31.86 5.89 1.26
N MET A 396 -30.59 6.06 1.65
CA MET A 396 -29.85 7.33 1.50
C MET A 396 -29.62 7.73 0.04
N HIS A 397 -29.33 6.76 -0.85
CA HIS A 397 -29.13 7.03 -2.28
C HIS A 397 -30.44 7.38 -2.99
N MET A 398 -31.49 6.59 -2.77
CA MET A 398 -32.82 6.81 -3.37
C MET A 398 -33.44 8.12 -2.89
N ALA A 399 -33.27 8.51 -1.61
CA ALA A 399 -33.73 9.80 -1.09
C ALA A 399 -33.04 11.00 -1.76
N LYS A 400 -31.81 10.83 -2.27
CA LYS A 400 -31.13 11.83 -3.11
C LYS A 400 -31.64 11.80 -4.56
N LEU A 401 -31.86 10.61 -5.13
CA LEU A 401 -32.36 10.47 -6.51
C LEU A 401 -33.75 11.10 -6.73
N ILE A 402 -34.62 11.10 -5.72
CA ILE A 402 -35.90 11.83 -5.75
C ILE A 402 -35.70 13.33 -6.04
N ASP A 403 -34.54 13.89 -5.63
CA ASP A 403 -34.07 15.24 -5.96
C ASP A 403 -35.16 16.33 -5.77
N ALA A 404 -35.76 16.30 -4.58
CA ALA A 404 -36.90 17.14 -4.21
C ALA A 404 -38.00 17.18 -5.28
N GLY A 405 -38.32 16.02 -5.88
CA GLY A 405 -39.40 15.80 -6.84
C GLY A 405 -39.05 16.17 -8.29
N ARG A 406 -37.77 16.43 -8.60
CA ARG A 406 -37.33 16.69 -9.98
C ARG A 406 -37.22 15.40 -10.81
N ASN A 407 -36.80 14.29 -10.20
CA ASN A 407 -36.85 12.98 -10.87
C ASN A 407 -38.23 12.34 -10.65
N LYS A 408 -39.05 12.31 -11.71
CA LYS A 408 -40.39 11.71 -11.68
C LYS A 408 -40.34 10.20 -11.53
N ALA A 409 -39.50 9.51 -12.32
CA ALA A 409 -39.37 8.05 -12.29
C ALA A 409 -38.97 7.54 -10.90
N ALA A 410 -37.94 8.13 -10.28
CA ALA A 410 -37.53 7.79 -8.92
C ALA A 410 -38.61 8.10 -7.86
N THR A 411 -39.41 9.15 -8.06
CA THR A 411 -40.52 9.51 -7.15
C THR A 411 -41.68 8.50 -7.27
N GLU A 412 -42.12 8.20 -8.50
CA GLU A 412 -43.19 7.24 -8.80
C GLU A 412 -42.80 5.82 -8.37
N PHE A 413 -41.56 5.40 -8.64
CA PHE A 413 -40.99 4.16 -8.13
C PHE A 413 -40.97 4.11 -6.60
N THR A 414 -40.53 5.17 -5.90
CA THR A 414 -40.51 5.17 -4.42
C THR A 414 -41.92 5.05 -3.83
N ILE A 415 -42.92 5.64 -4.48
CA ILE A 415 -44.32 5.48 -4.10
C ILE A 415 -44.78 4.02 -4.31
N SER A 416 -44.48 3.41 -5.46
CA SER A 416 -44.77 1.99 -5.75
C SER A 416 -44.11 1.04 -4.74
N LEU A 417 -42.84 1.27 -4.42
CA LEU A 417 -42.06 0.50 -3.46
C LEU A 417 -42.66 0.59 -2.05
N LEU A 418 -43.00 1.79 -1.58
CA LEU A 418 -43.64 1.97 -0.27
C LEU A 418 -45.07 1.41 -0.22
N GLN A 419 -45.84 1.49 -1.31
CA GLN A 419 -47.14 0.81 -1.40
C GLN A 419 -46.98 -0.71 -1.27
N THR A 420 -46.01 -1.29 -1.97
CA THR A 420 -45.76 -2.74 -1.95
C THR A 420 -45.28 -3.22 -0.58
N LEU A 421 -44.38 -2.47 0.07
CA LEU A 421 -43.89 -2.75 1.43
C LEU A 421 -44.92 -2.48 2.55
N LEU A 422 -45.98 -1.71 2.27
CA LEU A 422 -47.12 -1.49 3.19
C LEU A 422 -48.25 -2.52 3.01
N VAL A 423 -48.42 -3.08 1.80
CA VAL A 423 -49.51 -4.01 1.47
C VAL A 423 -49.10 -5.47 1.65
N GLN A 424 -47.84 -5.82 1.43
CA GLN A 424 -47.31 -7.12 1.81
C GLN A 424 -46.90 -7.09 3.29
N GLU A 425 -47.31 -8.10 4.07
CA GLU A 425 -46.84 -8.32 5.46
C GLU A 425 -45.37 -8.79 5.46
N SER A 426 -44.47 -7.89 5.04
CA SER A 426 -43.05 -8.18 4.86
C SER A 426 -42.30 -8.13 6.19
N ARG A 427 -41.17 -8.86 6.27
CA ARG A 427 -40.31 -8.89 7.48
C ARG A 427 -39.60 -7.56 7.78
N VAL A 428 -39.58 -6.63 6.82
CA VAL A 428 -38.93 -5.33 6.93
C VAL A 428 -39.97 -4.30 7.33
N SER A 429 -39.85 -3.75 8.53
CA SER A 429 -40.73 -2.69 9.00
C SER A 429 -40.38 -1.34 8.38
N VAL A 430 -41.39 -0.52 8.11
CA VAL A 430 -41.25 0.81 7.45
C VAL A 430 -40.34 1.78 8.24
N SER A 431 -40.05 1.46 9.51
CA SER A 431 -39.03 2.11 10.34
C SER A 431 -37.62 2.12 9.75
N GLU A 432 -37.28 1.19 8.85
CA GLU A 432 -35.93 1.08 8.28
C GLU A 432 -35.69 1.96 7.04
N VAL A 433 -36.75 2.59 6.50
CA VAL A 433 -36.68 3.48 5.32
C VAL A 433 -37.02 4.97 5.61
N PRO A 434 -36.53 5.59 6.71
CA PRO A 434 -36.99 6.92 7.13
C PRO A 434 -36.62 8.05 6.15
N ASN A 435 -35.44 8.00 5.51
CA ASN A 435 -35.02 9.05 4.57
C ASN A 435 -35.94 9.12 3.34
N LEU A 436 -36.44 7.99 2.85
CA LEU A 436 -37.42 7.93 1.76
C LEU A 436 -38.80 8.46 2.19
N VAL A 437 -39.28 8.05 3.38
CA VAL A 437 -40.55 8.55 3.92
C VAL A 437 -40.50 10.07 4.13
N ASP A 438 -39.37 10.61 4.62
CA ASP A 438 -39.20 12.06 4.80
C ASP A 438 -38.94 12.82 3.48
N ALA A 439 -38.32 12.19 2.47
CA ALA A 439 -38.21 12.77 1.14
C ALA A 439 -39.60 12.93 0.49
N LEU A 440 -40.47 11.91 0.59
CA LEU A 440 -41.86 12.00 0.15
C LEU A 440 -42.69 12.95 1.03
N ALA A 441 -42.46 13.01 2.34
CA ALA A 441 -43.16 13.97 3.22
C ALA A 441 -42.90 15.43 2.83
N LYS A 442 -41.66 15.75 2.44
CA LYS A 442 -41.28 17.09 1.92
C LYS A 442 -41.87 17.41 0.54
N LEU A 443 -42.39 16.41 -0.17
CA LEU A 443 -43.17 16.59 -1.40
C LEU A 443 -44.67 16.68 -1.11
N ALA A 444 -45.18 15.88 -0.18
CA ALA A 444 -46.57 15.89 0.26
C ALA A 444 -47.01 17.26 0.81
N THR A 445 -46.10 18.04 1.40
CA THR A 445 -46.35 19.41 1.91
C THR A 445 -46.33 20.52 0.86
N ARG A 446 -46.00 20.25 -0.42
CA ARG A 446 -46.01 21.26 -1.47
C ARG A 446 -47.42 21.56 -1.99
N PRO A 447 -47.75 22.82 -2.34
CA PRO A 447 -49.03 23.15 -2.96
C PRO A 447 -49.16 22.43 -4.31
N GLY A 448 -50.26 21.70 -4.50
CA GLY A 448 -50.53 20.89 -5.70
C GLY A 448 -50.17 19.41 -5.60
N SER A 449 -49.74 18.91 -4.42
CA SER A 449 -49.48 17.48 -4.22
C SER A 449 -50.78 16.63 -4.22
N PRO A 450 -50.74 15.35 -4.67
CA PRO A 450 -51.89 14.45 -4.59
C PRO A 450 -52.24 14.06 -3.14
N LYS A 451 -53.53 14.05 -2.79
CA LYS A 451 -54.01 13.62 -1.47
C LYS A 451 -53.62 12.17 -1.13
N SER A 452 -53.51 11.30 -2.13
CA SER A 452 -53.03 9.92 -1.98
C SER A 452 -51.58 9.83 -1.49
N LEU A 453 -50.71 10.79 -1.87
CA LEU A 453 -49.33 10.85 -1.37
C LEU A 453 -49.29 11.28 0.10
N GLN A 454 -50.15 12.23 0.50
CA GLN A 454 -50.30 12.63 1.91
C GLN A 454 -50.75 11.45 2.77
N GLN A 455 -51.80 10.73 2.33
CA GLN A 455 -52.30 9.52 3.01
C GLN A 455 -51.25 8.41 3.08
N LEU A 456 -50.46 8.18 2.03
CA LEU A 456 -49.37 7.20 2.05
C LEU A 456 -48.28 7.52 3.09
N VAL A 457 -47.82 8.77 3.12
CA VAL A 457 -46.81 9.24 4.09
C VAL A 457 -47.33 9.12 5.53
N GLU A 458 -48.62 9.39 5.75
CA GLU A 458 -49.27 9.27 7.05
C GLU A 458 -49.40 7.79 7.49
N MET A 459 -49.82 6.89 6.60
CA MET A 459 -49.83 5.44 6.87
C MET A 459 -48.42 4.90 7.16
N ALA A 460 -47.40 5.30 6.38
CA ALA A 460 -46.01 4.92 6.60
C ALA A 460 -45.45 5.35 7.96
N ARG A 461 -45.82 6.56 8.43
CA ARG A 461 -45.43 7.07 9.75
C ARG A 461 -46.19 6.36 10.88
N ASN A 462 -47.48 6.06 10.69
CA ASN A 462 -48.29 5.35 11.68
C ASN A 462 -47.87 3.89 11.85
N ALA A 463 -47.41 3.22 10.79
CA ALA A 463 -46.80 1.89 10.88
C ALA A 463 -45.52 1.90 11.72
N THR A 464 -44.62 2.85 11.46
CA THR A 464 -43.39 3.06 12.25
C THR A 464 -43.67 3.36 13.73
N ALA A 465 -44.70 4.16 14.02
CA ALA A 465 -45.12 4.43 15.41
C ALA A 465 -45.70 3.19 16.11
N SER A 466 -46.43 2.34 15.39
CA SER A 466 -47.07 1.14 15.95
C SER A 466 -46.05 0.06 16.33
N ALA A 467 -44.98 -0.11 15.56
CA ALA A 467 -43.91 -1.06 15.86
C ALA A 467 -43.22 -0.75 17.21
N ALA A 468 -43.05 0.54 17.55
CA ALA A 468 -42.41 0.98 18.79
C ALA A 468 -43.23 0.69 20.07
N VAL A 469 -44.52 0.36 19.95
CA VAL A 469 -45.39 0.02 21.10
C VAL A 469 -45.34 -1.47 21.43
N LEU A 470 -45.12 -2.33 20.44
CA LEU A 470 -45.21 -3.79 20.58
C LEU A 470 -43.96 -4.43 21.22
N SER A 471 -42.80 -3.78 21.18
CA SER A 471 -41.58 -4.24 21.87
C SER A 471 -41.59 -4.00 23.39
N GLY A 472 -42.61 -3.35 23.95
CA GLY A 472 -42.66 -2.93 25.35
C GLY A 472 -43.36 -3.87 26.35
N PHE A 473 -43.91 -5.01 25.91
CA PHE A 473 -44.86 -5.80 26.72
C PHE A 473 -44.43 -7.24 27.03
N SER A 474 -43.70 -7.41 28.13
CA SER A 474 -43.69 -8.69 28.89
C SER A 474 -43.45 -8.46 30.39
N VAL A 475 -44.44 -7.89 31.10
CA VAL A 475 -44.41 -7.72 32.56
C VAL A 475 -45.27 -8.79 33.22
N GLY A 476 -44.63 -9.85 33.73
CA GLY A 476 -45.22 -10.73 34.73
C GLY A 476 -45.13 -10.09 36.12
N LYS A 477 -46.25 -9.93 36.82
CA LYS A 477 -46.28 -9.48 38.22
C LYS A 477 -45.96 -10.64 39.15
N GLU A 478 -45.17 -10.39 40.20
CA GLU A 478 -45.62 -10.63 41.57
C GLU A 478 -44.84 -9.76 42.57
N ASP A 479 -45.21 -9.79 43.86
CA ASP A 479 -45.16 -8.61 44.72
C ASP A 479 -44.40 -8.82 46.06
N THR A 480 -43.90 -7.71 46.61
CA THR A 480 -43.49 -7.44 48.02
C THR A 480 -42.97 -8.58 48.93
N THR A 481 -41.72 -8.46 49.44
CA THR A 481 -41.43 -8.01 50.84
C THR A 481 -39.95 -8.03 51.29
N LYS A 482 -39.64 -7.16 52.27
CA LYS A 482 -38.67 -7.30 53.41
C LYS A 482 -37.14 -7.48 53.17
N GLN A 483 -36.43 -6.38 53.47
CA GLN A 483 -35.43 -6.24 54.56
C GLN A 483 -34.37 -7.35 54.85
N SER A 484 -33.09 -6.94 54.76
CA SER A 484 -32.11 -6.82 55.89
C SER A 484 -30.74 -7.54 55.82
N ARG A 485 -29.70 -6.71 55.99
CA ARG A 485 -28.45 -6.85 56.79
C ARG A 485 -27.53 -8.09 56.73
N ASP A 486 -26.25 -7.74 56.52
CA ASP A 486 -25.05 -8.19 57.24
C ASP A 486 -24.65 -9.68 57.25
N LYS A 487 -23.47 -9.96 56.68
CA LYS A 487 -22.27 -10.23 57.52
C LYS A 487 -20.93 -10.07 56.79
N LYS A 488 -19.92 -9.65 57.56
CA LYS A 488 -18.50 -9.68 57.17
C LYS A 488 -17.96 -11.11 57.24
N GLY A 489 -17.04 -11.44 56.35
CA GLY A 489 -15.96 -12.41 56.57
C GLY A 489 -14.63 -11.72 56.27
N LEU A 490 -13.72 -11.69 57.24
CA LEU A 490 -12.36 -11.19 57.10
C LEU A 490 -11.44 -12.27 57.66
N ASP A 491 -10.36 -12.59 56.94
CA ASP A 491 -9.19 -13.20 57.56
C ASP A 491 -7.89 -12.65 56.96
N ARG A 492 -6.80 -12.69 57.72
CA ARG A 492 -5.63 -11.82 57.48
C ARG A 492 -4.33 -12.40 58.06
N SER A 493 -3.37 -12.71 57.17
CA SER A 493 -1.91 -12.64 57.40
C SER A 493 -1.18 -12.94 56.09
N LEU A 494 0.05 -12.51 55.81
CA LEU A 494 0.86 -11.32 56.12
C LEU A 494 2.30 -11.67 55.66
N THR A 495 2.71 -11.09 54.53
CA THR A 495 4.06 -10.57 54.24
C THR A 495 5.32 -11.21 54.87
N ILE A 496 6.29 -11.52 54.00
CA ILE A 496 7.71 -11.20 54.23
C ILE A 496 8.19 -10.39 53.00
N MET A 497 8.91 -9.29 53.24
CA MET A 497 9.56 -8.41 52.23
C MET A 497 10.98 -8.96 51.92
N GLU A 498 11.83 -8.49 51.00
CA GLU A 498 12.25 -7.16 50.53
C GLU A 498 13.00 -7.35 49.18
N ASP A 499 13.38 -6.35 48.39
CA ASP A 499 12.87 -5.01 48.06
C ASP A 499 13.68 -4.52 46.83
N HIS A 500 13.09 -3.75 45.91
CA HIS A 500 13.82 -2.93 44.92
C HIS A 500 12.89 -1.97 44.15
N SER A 501 12.74 -0.74 44.67
CA SER A 501 12.55 0.51 43.91
C SER A 501 11.42 0.61 42.87
N SER A 502 10.21 0.85 43.37
CA SER A 502 9.31 1.95 42.94
C SER A 502 9.08 2.23 41.44
N LEU A 503 7.92 1.79 40.93
CA LEU A 503 7.04 2.68 40.16
C LEU A 503 5.95 3.20 41.11
N GLU A 504 5.59 4.48 41.03
CA GLU A 504 4.37 4.96 41.70
C GLU A 504 3.12 4.54 40.90
N PRO A 505 2.04 4.10 41.57
CA PRO A 505 0.75 3.95 40.91
C PRO A 505 0.20 5.33 40.52
N ALA A 506 -0.39 5.44 39.32
CA ALA A 506 -1.00 6.68 38.86
C ALA A 506 -2.04 7.21 39.87
N GLY A 507 -2.11 8.54 40.01
CA GLY A 507 -2.91 9.22 41.02
C GLY A 507 -4.34 8.68 41.15
N THR A 508 -4.75 8.38 42.38
CA THR A 508 -6.12 7.94 42.66
C THR A 508 -7.08 9.11 42.41
N ASP A 509 -8.06 8.92 41.52
CA ASP A 509 -9.06 9.94 41.22
C ASP A 509 -9.72 10.49 42.50
N PRO A 510 -9.90 11.81 42.64
CA PRO A 510 -10.64 12.37 43.77
C PRO A 510 -12.05 11.79 43.85
N ALA A 511 -12.55 11.54 45.07
CA ALA A 511 -13.82 10.86 45.27
C ALA A 511 -14.98 11.60 44.58
N GLY A 512 -15.70 10.90 43.69
CA GLY A 512 -16.78 11.46 42.86
C GLY A 512 -16.34 12.19 41.58
N PHE A 513 -15.04 12.39 41.35
CA PHE A 513 -14.52 13.07 40.15
C PHE A 513 -14.88 12.30 38.86
N ARG A 514 -14.76 10.97 38.86
CA ARG A 514 -15.18 10.12 37.73
C ARG A 514 -16.66 10.30 37.38
N ASP A 515 -17.53 10.46 38.37
CA ASP A 515 -18.96 10.65 38.16
C ASP A 515 -19.25 12.06 37.63
N GLN A 516 -18.54 13.07 38.14
CA GLN A 516 -18.59 14.44 37.62
C GLN A 516 -18.18 14.53 36.15
N VAL A 517 -17.08 13.89 35.76
CA VAL A 517 -16.62 13.84 34.36
C VAL A 517 -17.59 13.03 33.48
N SER A 518 -18.16 11.93 34.00
CA SER A 518 -19.18 11.14 33.31
C SER A 518 -20.45 11.95 33.03
N MET A 519 -20.92 12.74 34.00
CA MET A 519 -22.07 13.63 33.84
C MET A 519 -21.81 14.76 32.83
N LEU A 520 -20.63 15.41 32.87
CA LEU A 520 -20.23 16.42 31.90
C LEU A 520 -20.13 15.83 30.48
N PHE A 521 -19.61 14.61 30.34
CA PHE A 521 -19.54 13.94 29.04
C PHE A 521 -20.92 13.55 28.50
N ALA A 522 -21.82 13.06 29.36
CA ALA A 522 -23.20 12.74 28.98
C ALA A 522 -24.00 14.00 28.58
N GLU A 523 -23.81 15.12 29.27
CA GLU A 523 -24.40 16.41 28.88
C GLU A 523 -23.89 16.86 27.50
N TRP A 524 -22.57 16.85 27.29
CA TRP A 524 -21.97 17.19 26.01
C TRP A 524 -22.42 16.26 24.86
N TYR A 525 -22.55 14.96 25.14
CA TYR A 525 -23.04 13.97 24.20
C TYR A 525 -24.48 14.27 23.76
N ARG A 526 -25.40 14.49 24.72
CA ARG A 526 -26.79 14.91 24.46
C ARG A 526 -26.86 16.22 23.66
N MET A 527 -25.98 17.19 23.95
CA MET A 527 -25.88 18.44 23.18
C MET A 527 -25.43 18.23 21.71
N ASN A 528 -24.81 17.10 21.38
CA ASN A 528 -24.40 16.78 20.01
C ASN A 528 -25.43 15.96 19.23
N GLU A 529 -26.32 15.22 19.92
CA GLU A 529 -27.44 14.51 19.27
C GLU A 529 -28.63 15.43 18.94
N LEU A 530 -28.83 16.50 19.72
CA LEU A 530 -29.87 17.50 19.48
C LEU A 530 -29.58 18.31 18.20
N HIS A 531 -30.24 17.94 17.09
CA HIS A 531 -30.18 18.70 15.84
C HIS A 531 -30.65 20.15 16.03
N GLY A 532 -29.75 21.11 15.81
CA GLY A 532 -30.05 22.55 15.84
C GLY A 532 -29.44 23.36 16.99
N THR A 533 -28.56 22.79 17.83
CA THR A 533 -27.87 23.58 18.88
C THR A 533 -26.98 24.67 18.28
N ASN A 534 -27.26 25.94 18.63
CA ASN A 534 -26.41 27.09 18.31
C ASN A 534 -24.98 26.93 18.85
N ASP A 535 -23.99 27.44 18.11
CA ASP A 535 -22.59 27.44 18.56
C ASP A 535 -22.39 28.22 19.87
N ALA A 536 -23.21 29.23 20.15
CA ALA A 536 -23.22 29.94 21.43
C ALA A 536 -23.38 28.99 22.65
N ALA A 537 -24.19 27.93 22.52
CA ALA A 537 -24.34 26.93 23.60
C ALA A 537 -23.07 26.06 23.75
N ARG A 538 -22.38 25.77 22.65
CA ARG A 538 -21.10 25.05 22.67
C ARG A 538 -20.01 25.91 23.32
N THR A 539 -19.89 27.18 22.92
CA THR A 539 -18.95 28.13 23.51
C THR A 539 -19.23 28.36 25.01
N HIS A 540 -20.49 28.42 25.42
CA HIS A 540 -20.87 28.48 26.84
C HIS A 540 -20.38 27.25 27.62
N PHE A 541 -20.54 26.04 27.06
CA PHE A 541 -20.05 24.80 27.68
C PHE A 541 -18.50 24.80 27.81
N ILE A 542 -17.77 25.29 26.79
CA ILE A 542 -16.30 25.45 26.90
C ILE A 542 -15.93 26.47 27.98
N ALA A 543 -16.63 27.61 28.06
CA ALA A 543 -16.39 28.62 29.10
C ALA A 543 -16.67 28.07 30.52
N GLN A 544 -17.72 27.26 30.69
CA GLN A 544 -18.04 26.56 31.93
C GLN A 544 -16.95 25.55 32.33
N LEU A 545 -16.40 24.78 31.38
CA LEU A 545 -15.25 23.90 31.64
C LEU A 545 -14.01 24.69 32.08
N GLN A 546 -13.76 25.86 31.48
CA GLN A 546 -12.63 26.72 31.84
C GLN A 546 -12.81 27.36 33.22
N GLN A 547 -14.01 27.87 33.55
CA GLN A 547 -14.34 28.43 34.87
C GLN A 547 -14.23 27.39 35.99
N ASN A 548 -14.55 26.13 35.69
CA ASN A 548 -14.40 25.00 36.62
C ASN A 548 -12.96 24.44 36.70
N GLY A 549 -11.98 25.04 36.01
CA GLY A 549 -10.56 24.68 36.09
C GLY A 549 -10.11 23.46 35.27
N PHE A 550 -11.01 22.73 34.61
CA PHE A 550 -10.69 21.50 33.85
C PHE A 550 -9.73 21.72 32.65
N LEU A 551 -9.46 22.97 32.27
CA LEU A 551 -8.68 23.37 31.10
C LEU A 551 -7.39 24.13 31.45
N ASN A 552 -7.02 24.19 32.73
CA ASN A 552 -5.82 24.90 33.21
C ASN A 552 -4.49 24.26 32.73
N GLY A 553 -4.51 22.98 32.35
CA GLY A 553 -3.32 22.19 32.05
C GLY A 553 -2.57 21.68 33.29
N ASP A 554 -3.22 21.70 34.46
CA ASP A 554 -2.80 21.10 35.73
C ASP A 554 -3.12 19.59 35.79
N ASP A 555 -2.85 18.96 36.94
CA ASP A 555 -3.14 17.54 37.16
C ASP A 555 -4.65 17.23 37.03
N VAL A 556 -5.52 18.16 37.45
CA VAL A 556 -6.99 18.03 37.30
C VAL A 556 -7.36 17.94 35.82
N SER A 557 -6.70 18.74 34.98
CA SER A 557 -6.83 18.68 33.53
C SER A 557 -6.33 17.34 32.95
N GLU A 558 -5.24 16.77 33.47
CA GLU A 558 -4.76 15.44 33.05
C GLU A 558 -5.76 14.32 33.40
N HIS A 559 -6.27 14.29 34.64
CA HIS A 559 -7.28 13.31 35.05
C HIS A 559 -8.59 13.47 34.23
N PHE A 560 -9.00 14.71 33.93
CA PHE A 560 -10.16 15.00 33.08
C PHE A 560 -10.02 14.41 31.66
N PHE A 561 -8.95 14.71 30.93
CA PHE A 561 -8.77 14.18 29.57
C PHE A 561 -8.51 12.66 29.55
N ARG A 562 -7.86 12.11 30.58
CA ARG A 562 -7.72 10.65 30.75
C ARG A 562 -9.09 9.98 30.85
N LEU A 563 -9.94 10.43 31.78
CA LEU A 563 -11.28 9.88 31.99
C LEU A 563 -12.19 10.03 30.77
N LEU A 564 -12.12 11.16 30.03
CA LEU A 564 -12.86 11.30 28.77
C LEU A 564 -12.40 10.32 27.68
N THR A 565 -11.09 10.04 27.61
CA THR A 565 -10.55 9.01 26.69
C THR A 565 -11.05 7.63 27.10
N GLU A 566 -10.98 7.29 28.39
CA GLU A 566 -11.45 6.00 28.91
C GLU A 566 -12.96 5.79 28.69
N LEU A 567 -13.80 6.79 29.01
CA LEU A 567 -15.26 6.71 28.85
C LEU A 567 -15.68 6.58 27.38
N SER A 568 -15.05 7.36 26.49
CA SER A 568 -15.37 7.30 25.05
C SER A 568 -14.95 5.98 24.40
N VAL A 569 -13.83 5.39 24.83
CA VAL A 569 -13.37 4.07 24.37
C VAL A 569 -14.19 2.93 25.00
N ALA A 570 -14.57 3.03 26.27
CA ALA A 570 -15.43 2.04 26.94
C ALA A 570 -16.78 1.92 26.21
N HIS A 571 -17.42 3.04 25.86
CA HIS A 571 -18.67 3.06 25.10
C HIS A 571 -18.53 2.39 23.71
N CYS A 572 -17.35 2.40 23.08
CA CYS A 572 -17.09 1.65 21.85
C CYS A 572 -17.03 0.12 22.08
N ALA A 573 -16.64 -0.34 23.27
CA ALA A 573 -16.58 -1.75 23.62
C ALA A 573 -17.91 -2.31 24.17
N GLU A 574 -18.65 -1.50 24.92
CA GLU A 574 -19.95 -1.85 25.55
C GLU A 574 -21.11 -1.95 24.55
N GLY A 575 -20.88 -1.68 23.26
CA GLY A 575 -21.86 -1.73 22.16
C GLY A 575 -22.52 -3.08 21.86
N THR A 576 -22.30 -4.12 22.68
CA THR A 576 -23.08 -5.37 22.66
C THR A 576 -23.56 -5.81 24.06
N GLY A 577 -24.15 -4.87 24.80
CA GLY A 577 -24.83 -5.11 26.08
C GLY A 577 -26.24 -5.71 25.99
N SER A 578 -26.73 -6.14 24.82
CA SER A 578 -28.04 -6.78 24.68
C SER A 578 -28.06 -7.96 23.70
N LEU A 579 -28.91 -8.94 24.01
CA LEU A 579 -28.92 -10.32 23.50
C LEU A 579 -29.14 -10.43 21.97
N SER A 580 -28.05 -10.50 21.20
CA SER A 580 -28.06 -11.11 19.86
C SER A 580 -26.71 -11.71 19.52
N LEU A 581 -26.71 -12.93 18.97
CA LEU A 581 -25.50 -13.70 18.61
C LEU A 581 -24.96 -13.35 17.20
N GLN A 582 -25.35 -12.20 16.63
CA GLN A 582 -25.02 -11.80 15.27
C GLN A 582 -24.41 -10.38 15.21
N SER A 583 -23.08 -10.34 15.08
CA SER A 583 -22.23 -9.16 14.82
C SER A 583 -22.32 -7.98 15.80
N SER A 584 -21.37 -7.91 16.75
CA SER A 584 -21.04 -6.70 17.50
C SER A 584 -20.58 -5.57 16.58
N GLN A 585 -21.46 -4.61 16.29
CA GLN A 585 -21.07 -3.37 15.61
C GLN A 585 -20.54 -2.36 16.63
N ILE A 586 -19.27 -1.97 16.49
CA ILE A 586 -18.63 -0.95 17.33
C ILE A 586 -19.23 0.42 16.98
N SER A 587 -19.94 1.05 17.93
CA SER A 587 -20.39 2.43 17.79
C SER A 587 -19.23 3.39 18.07
N PHE A 588 -18.94 4.29 17.13
CA PHE A 588 -17.92 5.33 17.28
C PHE A 588 -18.47 6.67 17.78
N ALA A 589 -19.77 6.76 18.08
CA ALA A 589 -20.44 8.03 18.40
C ALA A 589 -19.80 8.77 19.58
N ALA A 590 -19.46 8.08 20.67
CA ALA A 590 -18.80 8.67 21.83
C ALA A 590 -17.40 9.23 21.50
N VAL A 591 -16.60 8.51 20.69
CA VAL A 591 -15.27 8.98 20.24
C VAL A 591 -15.40 10.17 19.29
N ASP A 592 -16.38 10.18 18.39
CA ASP A 592 -16.64 11.33 17.50
C ASP A 592 -17.09 12.57 18.29
N VAL A 593 -17.87 12.38 19.35
CA VAL A 593 -18.31 13.45 20.29
C VAL A 593 -17.15 13.97 21.14
N TYR A 594 -16.30 13.09 21.68
CA TYR A 594 -15.09 13.48 22.41
C TYR A 594 -14.08 14.21 21.49
N ALA A 595 -13.91 13.74 20.26
CA ALA A 595 -13.03 14.38 19.29
C ALA A 595 -13.49 15.81 18.94
N LYS A 596 -14.80 16.03 18.79
CA LYS A 596 -15.38 17.38 18.65
C LYS A 596 -15.11 18.26 19.88
N LEU A 597 -15.23 17.72 21.10
CA LEU A 597 -14.97 18.48 22.34
C LEU A 597 -13.55 19.03 22.36
N VAL A 598 -12.55 18.18 22.14
CA VAL A 598 -11.13 18.57 22.11
C VAL A 598 -10.84 19.62 21.04
N VAL A 599 -11.40 19.47 19.84
CA VAL A 599 -11.26 20.47 18.76
C VAL A 599 -11.85 21.82 19.17
N LEU A 600 -13.04 21.83 19.78
CA LEU A 600 -13.70 23.08 20.20
C LEU A 600 -13.02 23.73 21.40
N ILE A 601 -12.47 22.95 22.34
CA ILE A 601 -11.57 23.45 23.40
C ILE A 601 -10.38 24.16 22.76
N LEU A 602 -9.66 23.49 21.84
CA LEU A 602 -8.46 24.07 21.22
C LEU A 602 -8.77 25.30 20.36
N LYS A 603 -9.93 25.37 19.71
CA LYS A 603 -10.37 26.56 18.96
C LYS A 603 -10.79 27.71 19.88
N TYR A 604 -11.65 27.48 20.87
CA TYR A 604 -12.35 28.53 21.61
C TYR A 604 -11.82 28.84 23.03
N CYS A 605 -10.92 28.03 23.61
CA CYS A 605 -10.29 28.35 24.90
C CYS A 605 -9.51 29.68 24.82
N ILE A 606 -9.77 30.58 25.76
CA ILE A 606 -9.13 31.90 25.85
C ILE A 606 -7.98 31.79 26.87
N VAL A 607 -6.74 31.82 26.39
CA VAL A 607 -5.55 31.68 27.25
C VAL A 607 -5.10 33.06 27.70
N GLU A 608 -5.62 33.54 28.84
CA GLU A 608 -5.12 34.78 29.48
C GLU A 608 -3.76 34.59 30.17
N GLN A 609 -3.35 33.34 30.46
CA GLN A 609 -2.11 33.02 31.18
C GLN A 609 -1.22 32.01 30.44
N GLY A 610 -0.52 32.46 29.39
CA GLY A 610 0.76 31.88 28.89
C GLY A 610 0.79 30.49 28.26
N LEU A 611 -0.06 29.55 28.68
CA LEU A 611 -0.13 28.15 28.20
C LEU A 611 -0.78 28.08 26.81
N GLY A 612 -0.04 28.51 25.79
CA GLY A 612 -0.51 28.55 24.41
C GLY A 612 -1.10 27.21 23.95
N LYS A 613 -2.18 27.29 23.16
CA LYS A 613 -3.05 26.16 22.73
C LYS A 613 -2.30 24.89 22.27
N LEU A 614 -1.11 25.04 21.68
CA LEU A 614 -0.22 23.95 21.30
C LEU A 614 0.23 23.07 22.49
N VAL A 615 0.50 23.65 23.66
CA VAL A 615 0.94 22.91 24.86
C VAL A 615 -0.20 22.05 25.40
N LEU A 616 -1.44 22.58 25.38
CA LEU A 616 -2.63 21.80 25.73
C LEU A 616 -2.85 20.63 24.75
N LEU A 617 -2.70 20.86 23.43
CA LEU A 617 -2.73 19.79 22.43
C LEU A 617 -1.66 18.72 22.71
N GLN A 618 -0.42 19.12 23.00
CA GLN A 618 0.66 18.18 23.33
C GLN A 618 0.35 17.35 24.60
N LYS A 619 -0.22 17.98 25.64
CA LYS A 619 -0.69 17.26 26.83
C LYS A 619 -1.80 16.26 26.51
N ILE A 620 -2.83 16.66 25.77
CA ILE A 620 -3.94 15.76 25.36
C ILE A 620 -3.42 14.58 24.52
N LEU A 621 -2.52 14.83 23.57
CA LEU A 621 -1.89 13.76 22.78
C LEU A 621 -1.07 12.81 23.66
N ASN A 622 -0.24 13.32 24.58
CA ASN A 622 0.54 12.47 25.49
C ASN A 622 -0.34 11.65 26.45
N ILE A 623 -1.46 12.21 26.92
CA ILE A 623 -2.46 11.48 27.73
C ILE A 623 -3.09 10.35 26.90
N ALA A 624 -3.44 10.59 25.64
CA ALA A 624 -3.91 9.55 24.74
C ALA A 624 -2.85 8.44 24.52
N VAL A 625 -1.56 8.77 24.43
CA VAL A 625 -0.47 7.78 24.40
C VAL A 625 -0.45 6.94 25.67
N LYS A 626 -0.42 7.55 26.87
CA LYS A 626 -0.44 6.84 28.17
C LYS A 626 -1.66 5.91 28.31
N VAL A 627 -2.83 6.34 27.84
CA VAL A 627 -4.05 5.51 27.89
C VAL A 627 -3.96 4.33 26.93
N ILE A 628 -3.39 4.50 25.73
CA ILE A 628 -3.18 3.38 24.78
C ILE A 628 -2.16 2.39 25.33
N GLU A 629 -1.06 2.88 25.89
CA GLU A 629 -0.02 2.08 26.56
C GLU A 629 -0.61 1.20 27.66
N ARG A 630 -1.39 1.81 28.58
CA ARG A 630 -2.06 1.07 29.65
C ARG A 630 -3.11 0.09 29.11
N ASP A 631 -3.98 0.51 28.19
CA ASP A 631 -5.06 -0.34 27.66
C ASP A 631 -4.52 -1.54 26.85
N ALA A 632 -3.37 -1.38 26.18
CA ALA A 632 -2.69 -2.46 25.47
C ALA A 632 -2.08 -3.50 26.44
N GLU A 633 -1.44 -3.07 27.53
CA GLU A 633 -0.88 -3.98 28.54
C GLU A 633 -1.97 -4.60 29.43
N GLU A 634 -3.06 -3.87 29.73
CA GLU A 634 -4.21 -4.41 30.48
C GLU A 634 -5.01 -5.45 29.68
N LYS A 635 -5.29 -5.18 28.39
CA LYS A 635 -6.18 -6.04 27.57
C LYS A 635 -5.45 -7.05 26.68
N LYS A 636 -4.16 -6.85 26.40
CA LYS A 636 -3.29 -7.72 25.58
C LYS A 636 -3.97 -8.18 24.29
N THR A 637 -4.39 -9.45 24.20
CA THR A 637 -5.05 -10.02 23.00
C THR A 637 -6.45 -9.48 22.72
N SER A 638 -7.12 -8.85 23.69
CA SER A 638 -8.40 -8.15 23.50
C SER A 638 -8.26 -6.62 23.35
N PHE A 639 -7.03 -6.10 23.22
CA PHE A 639 -6.84 -4.69 22.87
C PHE A 639 -7.43 -4.38 21.49
N ASN A 640 -8.11 -3.25 21.38
CA ASN A 640 -8.78 -2.83 20.15
C ASN A 640 -8.28 -1.45 19.71
N PRO A 641 -7.46 -1.35 18.64
CA PRO A 641 -6.89 -0.07 18.20
C PRO A 641 -7.89 0.86 17.52
N ARG A 642 -9.10 0.38 17.14
CA ARG A 642 -10.03 1.13 16.29
C ARG A 642 -10.59 2.41 16.92
N PRO A 643 -11.00 2.46 18.21
CA PRO A 643 -11.44 3.70 18.85
C PRO A 643 -10.34 4.76 18.88
N TYR A 644 -9.11 4.37 19.22
CA TYR A 644 -7.94 5.25 19.26
C TYR A 644 -7.55 5.77 17.88
N PHE A 645 -7.59 4.91 16.85
CA PHE A 645 -7.44 5.33 15.45
C PHE A 645 -8.47 6.39 15.06
N ARG A 646 -9.76 6.13 15.36
CA ARG A 646 -10.88 7.04 15.08
C ARG A 646 -10.73 8.39 15.81
N MET A 647 -10.21 8.37 17.04
CA MET A 647 -9.91 9.56 17.84
C MET A 647 -8.81 10.41 17.17
N PHE A 648 -7.64 9.83 16.89
CA PHE A 648 -6.53 10.56 16.28
C PHE A 648 -6.87 11.09 14.88
N ILE A 649 -7.54 10.30 14.03
CA ILE A 649 -7.88 10.72 12.67
C ILE A 649 -8.91 11.87 12.67
N ASN A 650 -9.86 11.87 13.61
CA ASN A 650 -10.80 12.97 13.81
C ASN A 650 -10.08 14.24 14.28
N TRP A 651 -9.20 14.17 15.28
CA TRP A 651 -8.42 15.33 15.73
C TRP A 651 -7.56 15.88 14.60
N LEU A 652 -6.80 15.03 13.90
CA LEU A 652 -5.93 15.40 12.78
C LEU A 652 -6.74 16.10 11.67
N PHE A 653 -7.89 15.55 11.27
CA PHE A 653 -8.70 16.12 10.20
C PHE A 653 -9.26 17.50 10.56
N ASN A 654 -9.80 17.66 11.77
CA ASN A 654 -10.47 18.88 12.21
C ASN A 654 -9.52 19.98 12.72
N LEU A 655 -8.28 19.64 13.10
CA LEU A 655 -7.23 20.62 13.47
C LEU A 655 -6.40 21.07 12.25
N LEU A 656 -6.50 20.36 11.12
CA LEU A 656 -5.84 20.70 9.85
C LEU A 656 -6.83 21.09 8.73
N SER A 657 -8.08 21.39 9.08
CA SER A 657 -9.03 22.08 8.21
C SER A 657 -8.63 23.57 8.08
N PRO A 658 -8.76 24.21 6.90
CA PRO A 658 -8.56 25.66 6.79
C PRO A 658 -9.48 26.41 7.76
N ASP A 659 -8.89 27.28 8.58
CA ASP A 659 -9.59 28.04 9.62
C ASP A 659 -8.79 29.31 9.91
N PRO A 660 -9.38 30.52 9.76
CA PRO A 660 -8.65 31.79 9.92
C PRO A 660 -8.15 32.04 11.36
N ILE A 661 -8.56 31.23 12.34
CA ILE A 661 -8.07 31.27 13.73
C ILE A 661 -6.79 30.42 13.90
N LEU A 662 -6.55 29.45 13.00
CA LEU A 662 -5.45 28.47 13.10
C LEU A 662 -4.38 28.61 12.00
N ASP A 663 -4.60 29.44 10.98
CA ASP A 663 -3.62 29.70 9.93
C ASP A 663 -2.27 30.16 10.52
N GLY A 664 -1.20 29.43 10.17
CA GLY A 664 0.14 29.55 10.77
C GLY A 664 0.47 28.47 11.81
N THR A 665 -0.49 27.95 12.57
CA THR A 665 -0.25 26.93 13.61
C THR A 665 -0.17 25.49 13.07
N SER A 666 -0.70 25.23 11.87
CA SER A 666 -0.77 23.87 11.26
C SER A 666 0.56 23.11 11.25
N SER A 667 1.69 23.80 11.06
CA SER A 667 3.03 23.19 11.09
C SER A 667 3.37 22.64 12.48
N GLN A 668 3.03 23.38 13.55
CA GLN A 668 3.26 22.96 14.94
C GLN A 668 2.31 21.83 15.36
N VAL A 669 1.06 21.84 14.88
CA VAL A 669 0.09 20.75 15.06
C VAL A 669 0.65 19.46 14.46
N LEU A 670 1.14 19.48 13.22
CA LEU A 670 1.76 18.32 12.58
C LEU A 670 2.98 17.78 13.34
N VAL A 671 3.83 18.67 13.87
CA VAL A 671 4.97 18.29 14.72
C VAL A 671 4.50 17.59 16.01
N ALA A 672 3.43 18.06 16.64
CA ALA A 672 2.87 17.43 17.84
C ALA A 672 2.36 16.00 17.56
N PHE A 673 1.60 15.80 16.46
CA PHE A 673 1.20 14.46 16.02
C PHE A 673 2.40 13.57 15.66
N ALA A 674 3.42 14.09 14.98
CA ALA A 674 4.62 13.32 14.63
C ALA A 674 5.46 12.88 15.84
N ASN A 675 5.37 13.61 16.97
CA ASN A 675 5.96 13.18 18.23
C ASN A 675 5.09 12.14 18.94
N ALA A 676 3.77 12.32 18.99
CA ALA A 676 2.84 11.34 19.56
C ALA A 676 2.91 9.98 18.83
N PHE A 677 3.00 9.99 17.49
CA PHE A 677 3.17 8.75 16.71
C PHE A 677 4.56 8.12 16.90
N HIS A 678 5.62 8.89 17.16
CA HIS A 678 6.94 8.33 17.48
C HIS A 678 6.96 7.64 18.85
N LEU A 679 6.19 8.15 19.83
CA LEU A 679 5.98 7.44 21.10
C LEU A 679 5.18 6.15 20.89
N LEU A 680 4.10 6.21 20.10
CA LEU A 680 3.25 5.05 19.74
C LEU A 680 3.89 4.07 18.73
N GLN A 681 5.21 4.08 18.55
CA GLN A 681 5.88 3.30 17.50
C GLN A 681 5.66 1.79 17.63
N PRO A 682 5.62 1.03 16.51
CA PRO A 682 5.30 -0.41 16.54
C PRO A 682 6.25 -1.28 17.37
N LEU A 683 7.50 -0.86 17.60
CA LEU A 683 8.44 -1.55 18.50
C LEU A 683 8.01 -1.51 19.97
N GLN A 684 7.36 -0.44 20.41
CA GLN A 684 6.83 -0.30 21.77
C GLN A 684 5.42 -0.88 21.87
N PHE A 685 4.59 -0.67 20.83
CA PHE A 685 3.18 -1.08 20.81
C PHE A 685 2.82 -1.92 19.57
N PRO A 686 3.27 -3.20 19.49
CA PRO A 686 3.02 -4.05 18.32
C PRO A 686 1.54 -4.22 17.97
N ALA A 687 0.65 -4.23 18.97
CA ALA A 687 -0.79 -4.35 18.79
C ALA A 687 -1.45 -3.11 18.15
N PHE A 688 -0.76 -1.96 18.12
CA PHE A 688 -1.22 -0.74 17.47
C PHE A 688 -0.66 -0.57 16.04
N SER A 689 0.28 -1.42 15.61
CA SER A 689 1.08 -1.30 14.37
C SER A 689 0.29 -0.99 13.08
N PHE A 690 -0.86 -1.65 12.84
CA PHE A 690 -1.69 -1.38 11.66
C PHE A 690 -2.34 0.01 11.69
N ALA A 691 -2.96 0.37 12.82
CA ALA A 691 -3.56 1.69 13.01
C ALA A 691 -2.51 2.81 12.98
N TRP A 692 -1.33 2.55 13.53
CA TRP A 692 -0.17 3.42 13.45
C TRP A 692 0.26 3.66 12.00
N LEU A 693 0.36 2.61 11.17
CA LEU A 693 0.76 2.74 9.78
C LEU A 693 -0.29 3.52 8.96
N GLU A 694 -1.58 3.28 9.19
CA GLU A 694 -2.66 4.05 8.56
C GLU A 694 -2.62 5.53 8.97
N LEU A 695 -2.36 5.85 10.24
CA LEU A 695 -2.22 7.25 10.72
C LEU A 695 -0.99 7.95 10.12
N VAL A 696 0.17 7.31 10.18
CA VAL A 696 1.46 7.86 9.70
C VAL A 696 1.48 8.01 8.18
N SER A 697 0.79 7.14 7.44
CA SER A 697 0.68 7.25 5.98
C SER A 697 -0.50 8.10 5.49
N HIS A 698 -1.39 8.56 6.38
CA HIS A 698 -2.65 9.17 5.98
C HIS A 698 -2.47 10.43 5.12
N ARG A 699 -3.32 10.57 4.08
CA ARG A 699 -3.34 11.71 3.14
C ARG A 699 -3.47 13.10 3.78
N SER A 700 -4.00 13.20 5.00
CA SER A 700 -4.07 14.47 5.75
C SER A 700 -2.86 14.74 6.66
N PHE A 701 -1.95 13.77 6.82
CA PHE A 701 -0.74 13.89 7.64
C PHE A 701 0.53 13.90 6.76
N MET A 702 0.90 12.77 6.15
CA MET A 702 2.19 12.60 5.47
C MET A 702 2.43 13.62 4.35
N PRO A 703 1.51 13.84 3.37
CA PRO A 703 1.73 14.84 2.33
C PRO A 703 1.84 16.27 2.89
N LYS A 704 1.05 16.61 3.93
CA LYS A 704 1.10 17.94 4.58
C LYS A 704 2.42 18.14 5.32
N LEU A 705 2.92 17.13 6.02
CA LEU A 705 4.21 17.19 6.73
C LEU A 705 5.40 17.28 5.76
N LEU A 706 5.32 16.63 4.59
CA LEU A 706 6.34 16.72 3.54
C LEU A 706 6.33 18.04 2.76
N THR A 707 5.20 18.76 2.70
CA THR A 707 5.04 19.99 1.89
C THR A 707 5.09 21.30 2.68
N ILE A 708 4.51 21.37 3.89
CA ILE A 708 4.26 22.65 4.57
C ILE A 708 5.55 23.31 5.07
N ASN A 709 6.59 22.55 5.40
CA ASN A 709 7.94 23.04 5.72
C ASN A 709 8.97 21.92 5.43
N PRO A 710 9.40 21.68 4.18
CA PRO A 710 10.23 20.52 3.81
C PRO A 710 11.44 20.29 4.74
N PRO A 711 12.34 21.26 5.00
CA PRO A 711 13.53 21.02 5.84
C PRO A 711 13.23 20.78 7.34
N LYS A 712 11.98 20.96 7.80
CA LYS A 712 11.58 20.69 9.20
C LYS A 712 10.65 19.48 9.33
N GLY A 713 9.84 19.20 8.31
CA GLY A 713 8.92 18.08 8.30
C GLY A 713 9.56 16.76 7.85
N TRP A 714 10.52 16.81 6.92
CA TRP A 714 11.17 15.60 6.40
C TRP A 714 11.89 14.78 7.48
N PRO A 715 12.67 15.34 8.44
CA PRO A 715 13.27 14.56 9.52
C PRO A 715 12.26 13.80 10.38
N LEU A 716 11.04 14.33 10.52
CA LEU A 716 9.97 13.68 11.30
C LEU A 716 9.35 12.50 10.54
N VAL A 717 9.13 12.62 9.23
CA VAL A 717 8.68 11.50 8.39
C VAL A 717 9.78 10.43 8.28
N GLN A 718 11.04 10.85 8.16
CA GLN A 718 12.19 9.94 8.13
C GLN A 718 12.29 9.12 9.43
N ARG A 719 12.14 9.76 10.60
CA ARG A 719 12.16 9.07 11.89
C ARG A 719 11.06 8.02 11.97
N LEU A 720 9.82 8.38 11.63
CA LEU A 720 8.68 7.46 11.64
C LEU A 720 8.89 6.27 10.69
N LEU A 721 9.36 6.51 9.46
CA LEU A 721 9.68 5.42 8.53
C LEU A 721 10.82 4.52 9.05
N VAL A 722 11.82 5.09 9.72
CA VAL A 722 12.88 4.32 10.39
C VAL A 722 12.32 3.49 11.57
N ASP A 723 11.38 4.01 12.35
CA ASP A 723 10.72 3.24 13.42
C ASP A 723 9.96 2.02 12.85
N LEU A 724 9.25 2.22 11.73
CA LEU A 724 8.58 1.15 10.98
C LEU A 724 9.56 0.11 10.42
N PHE A 725 10.65 0.55 9.80
CA PHE A 725 11.66 -0.37 9.25
C PHE A 725 12.38 -1.15 10.35
N LYS A 726 12.69 -0.53 11.51
CA LYS A 726 13.27 -1.23 12.67
C LYS A 726 12.33 -2.27 13.26
N PHE A 727 11.02 -2.00 13.30
CA PHE A 727 10.02 -3.00 13.71
C PHE A 727 9.97 -4.20 12.74
N MET A 728 10.05 -3.93 11.44
CA MET A 728 9.97 -4.98 10.41
C MET A 728 11.29 -5.78 10.25
N GLU A 729 12.45 -5.17 10.55
CA GLU A 729 13.80 -5.73 10.37
C GLU A 729 13.96 -7.21 10.74
N PRO A 730 13.65 -7.68 11.96
CA PRO A 730 13.90 -9.07 12.35
C PRO A 730 13.08 -10.08 11.52
N TYR A 731 11.81 -9.76 11.21
CA TYR A 731 10.95 -10.62 10.40
C TYR A 731 11.39 -10.65 8.93
N LEU A 732 11.82 -9.49 8.42
CA LEU A 732 12.30 -9.30 7.05
C LEU A 732 13.63 -10.02 6.78
N ARG A 733 14.54 -9.99 7.76
CA ARG A 733 15.86 -10.64 7.71
C ARG A 733 15.74 -12.13 7.45
N ASN A 734 14.91 -12.82 8.23
CA ASN A 734 14.74 -14.28 8.17
C ASN A 734 13.69 -14.71 7.12
N ALA A 735 13.00 -13.77 6.47
CA ALA A 735 11.82 -14.01 5.63
C ALA A 735 10.65 -14.74 6.36
N GLU A 736 10.58 -14.62 7.69
CA GLU A 736 9.54 -15.21 8.55
C GLU A 736 8.24 -14.38 8.51
N LEU A 737 7.69 -14.23 7.31
CA LEU A 737 6.54 -13.38 7.02
C LEU A 737 5.21 -14.07 7.33
N GLY A 738 4.91 -14.27 8.62
CA GLY A 738 3.57 -14.63 9.08
C GLY A 738 2.52 -13.62 8.59
N GLU A 739 1.29 -14.06 8.36
CA GLU A 739 0.29 -13.28 7.59
C GLU A 739 0.08 -11.82 8.06
N PRO A 740 0.07 -11.47 9.36
CA PRO A 740 0.04 -10.07 9.80
C PRO A 740 1.23 -9.24 9.29
N ILE A 741 2.45 -9.80 9.33
CA ILE A 741 3.66 -9.13 8.84
C ILE A 741 3.66 -9.04 7.31
N HIS A 742 3.12 -10.05 6.62
CA HIS A 742 2.95 -10.03 5.16
C HIS A 742 1.96 -8.94 4.69
N VAL A 743 0.86 -8.73 5.42
CA VAL A 743 -0.06 -7.61 5.19
C VAL A 743 0.62 -6.27 5.51
N LEU A 744 1.36 -6.17 6.62
CA LEU A 744 2.10 -4.97 7.00
C LEU A 744 3.16 -4.61 5.93
N TYR A 745 3.91 -5.58 5.43
CA TYR A 745 4.87 -5.43 4.33
C TYR A 745 4.23 -4.86 3.06
N LYS A 746 3.05 -5.36 2.67
CA LYS A 746 2.28 -4.81 1.54
C LYS A 746 1.82 -3.37 1.81
N GLY A 747 1.48 -3.03 3.05
CA GLY A 747 1.23 -1.65 3.48
C GLY A 747 2.46 -0.76 3.30
N THR A 748 3.59 -1.16 3.89
CA THR A 748 4.87 -0.44 3.81
C THR A 748 5.35 -0.26 2.37
N LEU A 749 5.21 -1.26 1.51
CA LEU A 749 5.56 -1.15 0.09
C LEU A 749 4.65 -0.16 -0.67
N ARG A 750 3.34 -0.09 -0.34
CA ARG A 750 2.44 0.94 -0.89
C ARG A 750 2.86 2.34 -0.47
N VAL A 751 3.25 2.53 0.81
CA VAL A 751 3.76 3.83 1.30
C VAL A 751 5.04 4.23 0.57
N LEU A 752 5.98 3.30 0.39
CA LEU A 752 7.21 3.54 -0.37
C LEU A 752 6.94 3.89 -1.86
N LEU A 753 5.97 3.25 -2.50
CA LEU A 753 5.58 3.55 -3.89
C LEU A 753 4.91 4.94 -4.02
N VAL A 754 4.07 5.33 -3.06
CA VAL A 754 3.50 6.70 -3.01
C VAL A 754 4.61 7.73 -2.80
N LEU A 755 5.57 7.47 -1.91
CA LEU A 755 6.71 8.35 -1.69
C LEU A 755 7.63 8.45 -2.93
N LEU A 756 7.84 7.36 -3.67
CA LEU A 756 8.61 7.38 -4.92
C LEU A 756 7.93 8.23 -6.01
N HIS A 757 6.60 8.22 -6.07
CA HIS A 757 5.86 8.99 -7.07
C HIS A 757 5.71 10.48 -6.68
N ASP A 758 5.23 10.75 -5.47
CA ASP A 758 4.85 12.10 -5.04
C ASP A 758 6.01 12.89 -4.40
N PHE A 759 7.01 12.21 -3.86
CA PHE A 759 8.11 12.80 -3.07
C PHE A 759 9.48 12.12 -3.28
N PRO A 760 9.92 11.83 -4.53
CA PRO A 760 11.17 11.10 -4.77
C PRO A 760 12.40 11.79 -4.19
N GLU A 761 12.45 13.13 -4.11
CA GLU A 761 13.58 13.87 -3.50
C GLU A 761 13.75 13.52 -2.01
N PHE A 762 12.65 13.29 -1.29
CA PHE A 762 12.72 12.84 0.11
C PHE A 762 13.32 11.44 0.25
N LEU A 763 13.00 10.52 -0.68
CA LEU A 763 13.66 9.21 -0.75
C LEU A 763 15.13 9.34 -1.20
N CYS A 764 15.46 10.28 -2.09
CA CYS A 764 16.83 10.54 -2.54
C CYS A 764 17.74 10.95 -1.38
N ASP A 765 17.31 11.91 -0.57
CA ASP A 765 18.15 12.56 0.43
C ASP A 765 18.35 11.71 1.69
N TYR A 766 17.38 10.85 2.01
CA TYR A 766 17.40 9.94 3.16
C TYR A 766 17.67 8.47 2.81
N HIS A 767 17.92 8.14 1.54
CA HIS A 767 18.18 6.79 1.04
C HIS A 767 19.16 5.99 1.92
N PHE A 768 20.23 6.65 2.40
CA PHE A 768 21.24 6.06 3.26
C PHE A 768 20.62 5.55 4.57
N SER A 769 19.96 6.42 5.34
CA SER A 769 19.32 6.05 6.60
C SER A 769 18.23 4.97 6.47
N PHE A 770 17.55 4.87 5.33
CA PHE A 770 16.58 3.80 5.08
C PHE A 770 17.25 2.48 4.70
N CYS A 771 18.27 2.51 3.82
CA CYS A 771 19.03 1.32 3.43
C CYS A 771 19.90 0.75 4.56
N ASP A 772 20.20 1.56 5.57
CA ASP A 772 20.93 1.13 6.78
C ASP A 772 20.09 0.24 7.71
N VAL A 773 18.76 0.42 7.69
CA VAL A 773 17.79 -0.31 8.52
C VAL A 773 17.12 -1.44 7.76
N ILE A 774 16.79 -1.26 6.48
CA ILE A 774 16.14 -2.28 5.65
C ILE A 774 17.16 -3.39 5.32
N PRO A 775 16.89 -4.69 5.62
CA PRO A 775 17.82 -5.79 5.35
C PRO A 775 18.27 -5.88 3.89
N SER A 776 19.47 -6.43 3.64
CA SER A 776 19.97 -6.68 2.27
C SER A 776 19.13 -7.71 1.51
N SER A 777 18.45 -8.64 2.20
CA SER A 777 17.45 -9.55 1.60
C SER A 777 16.25 -8.82 1.00
N CYS A 778 15.93 -7.60 1.46
CA CYS A 778 14.74 -6.85 1.06
C CYS A 778 14.97 -6.01 -0.20
N ILE A 779 15.48 -6.67 -1.24
CA ILE A 779 15.87 -6.08 -2.52
C ILE A 779 14.78 -5.17 -3.09
N GLN A 780 13.51 -5.60 -3.14
CA GLN A 780 12.43 -4.79 -3.70
C GLN A 780 12.22 -3.46 -2.96
N MET A 781 12.29 -3.45 -1.62
CA MET A 781 12.16 -2.22 -0.82
C MET A 781 13.34 -1.29 -1.03
N ARG A 782 14.57 -1.84 -1.02
CA ARG A 782 15.79 -1.09 -1.32
C ARG A 782 15.74 -0.50 -2.74
N ASN A 783 15.34 -1.28 -3.75
CA ASN A 783 15.21 -0.82 -5.13
C ASN A 783 14.21 0.34 -5.28
N VAL A 784 13.05 0.31 -4.62
CA VAL A 784 12.08 1.42 -4.66
C VAL A 784 12.69 2.72 -4.14
N ILE A 785 13.50 2.67 -3.07
CA ILE A 785 14.19 3.84 -2.51
C ILE A 785 15.38 4.27 -3.39
N LEU A 786 16.20 3.33 -3.85
CA LEU A 786 17.40 3.59 -4.64
C LEU A 786 17.13 4.00 -6.09
N SER A 787 15.91 3.75 -6.59
CA SER A 787 15.44 4.22 -7.90
C SER A 787 14.82 5.62 -7.87
N ALA A 788 14.72 6.26 -6.69
CA ALA A 788 14.29 7.65 -6.60
C ALA A 788 15.34 8.59 -7.21
N PHE A 789 14.87 9.63 -7.89
CA PHE A 789 15.71 10.68 -8.51
C PHE A 789 14.98 12.04 -8.52
N PRO A 790 15.70 13.17 -8.60
CA PRO A 790 15.08 14.50 -8.62
C PRO A 790 14.18 14.71 -9.85
N ARG A 791 12.94 15.20 -9.66
CA ARG A 791 11.94 15.31 -10.75
C ARG A 791 12.29 16.25 -11.90
N ASN A 792 13.27 17.14 -11.70
CA ASN A 792 13.80 18.02 -12.74
C ASN A 792 14.87 17.35 -13.62
N MET A 793 15.38 16.17 -13.25
CA MET A 793 16.35 15.41 -14.04
C MET A 793 15.65 14.52 -15.08
N ARG A 794 16.20 14.47 -16.30
CA ARG A 794 15.81 13.50 -17.33
C ARG A 794 16.86 12.39 -17.39
N LEU A 795 16.48 11.18 -17.02
CA LEU A 795 17.38 10.01 -17.11
C LEU A 795 17.61 9.63 -18.58
N PRO A 796 18.86 9.47 -19.04
CA PRO A 796 19.15 8.80 -20.32
C PRO A 796 18.73 7.33 -20.25
N ASP A 797 18.18 6.76 -21.32
CA ASP A 797 17.87 5.31 -21.35
C ASP A 797 19.17 4.49 -21.33
N PRO A 798 19.42 3.62 -20.33
CA PRO A 798 20.60 2.74 -20.28
C PRO A 798 20.74 1.82 -21.50
N SER A 799 19.64 1.55 -22.20
CA SER A 799 19.59 0.74 -23.42
C SER A 799 20.18 1.45 -24.65
N THR A 800 20.45 2.76 -24.57
CA THR A 800 20.94 3.58 -25.69
C THR A 800 22.30 3.08 -26.17
N PRO A 801 22.46 2.69 -27.45
CA PRO A 801 23.73 2.19 -27.96
C PRO A 801 24.81 3.28 -27.93
N ASN A 802 25.99 2.93 -27.42
CA ASN A 802 27.15 3.83 -27.27
C ASN A 802 26.89 5.08 -26.40
N LEU A 803 26.04 4.97 -25.37
CA LEU A 803 25.81 6.02 -24.38
C LEU A 803 27.12 6.41 -23.67
N LYS A 804 27.62 7.62 -23.94
CA LYS A 804 28.85 8.15 -23.33
C LYS A 804 28.55 8.79 -21.97
N ILE A 805 28.59 7.97 -20.92
CA ILE A 805 28.32 8.37 -19.53
C ILE A 805 29.21 9.55 -19.09
N ASP A 806 30.48 9.55 -19.51
CA ASP A 806 31.46 10.59 -19.16
C ASP A 806 31.18 11.97 -19.77
N LEU A 807 30.19 12.09 -20.66
CA LEU A 807 29.75 13.36 -21.25
C LEU A 807 28.49 13.94 -20.58
N LEU A 808 27.92 13.26 -19.57
CA LEU A 808 26.78 13.77 -18.82
C LEU A 808 27.22 14.91 -17.88
N ALA A 809 26.44 16.00 -17.83
CA ALA A 809 26.74 17.12 -16.92
C ALA A 809 26.46 16.74 -15.45
N GLU A 810 25.57 15.78 -15.25
CA GLU A 810 25.07 15.29 -13.98
C GLU A 810 26.13 14.46 -13.23
N ILE A 811 26.97 13.69 -13.93
CA ILE A 811 28.01 12.84 -13.29
C ILE A 811 29.12 13.64 -12.61
N ASN A 812 29.17 14.96 -12.78
CA ASN A 812 30.09 15.85 -12.07
C ASN A 812 29.48 16.45 -10.78
N GLN A 813 28.18 16.23 -10.54
CA GLN A 813 27.41 16.83 -9.44
C GLN A 813 27.24 15.86 -8.28
N SER A 814 27.36 16.38 -7.05
CA SER A 814 27.18 15.57 -5.84
C SER A 814 25.71 15.35 -5.52
N PRO A 815 25.27 14.12 -5.22
CA PRO A 815 23.91 13.87 -4.78
C PRO A 815 23.70 14.47 -3.38
N GLN A 816 22.49 14.97 -3.11
CA GLN A 816 22.13 15.48 -1.79
C GLN A 816 21.92 14.31 -0.82
N ILE A 817 22.41 14.47 0.42
CA ILE A 817 22.33 13.46 1.48
C ILE A 817 22.10 14.19 2.82
N PHE A 818 20.96 13.95 3.45
CA PHE A 818 20.58 14.54 4.76
C PHE A 818 20.77 13.58 5.93
N SER A 819 21.34 12.38 5.68
CA SER A 819 21.68 11.42 6.73
C SER A 819 23.09 11.69 7.28
N GLU A 820 23.32 11.49 8.59
CA GLU A 820 24.65 11.63 9.20
C GLU A 820 25.58 10.46 8.85
N VAL A 821 26.17 10.49 7.65
CA VAL A 821 27.00 9.41 7.08
C VAL A 821 28.16 9.01 8.01
N ASP A 822 28.78 9.96 8.72
CA ASP A 822 29.95 9.69 9.57
C ASP A 822 29.61 9.31 11.02
N ALA A 823 28.32 9.20 11.40
CA ALA A 823 27.89 8.88 12.76
C ALA A 823 28.44 7.53 13.27
N ALA A 824 28.40 6.47 12.46
CA ALA A 824 28.96 5.17 12.85
C ALA A 824 30.49 5.21 12.94
N LEU A 825 31.17 5.99 12.08
CA LEU A 825 32.62 6.17 12.13
C LEU A 825 33.07 6.92 13.39
N LYS A 826 32.32 7.97 13.79
CA LYS A 826 32.48 8.66 15.08
C LYS A 826 32.28 7.71 16.25
N ALA A 827 31.18 6.93 16.25
CA ALA A 827 30.85 5.98 17.32
C ALA A 827 31.87 4.83 17.49
N LYS A 828 32.61 4.48 16.42
CA LYS A 828 33.74 3.51 16.46
C LYS A 828 35.11 4.19 16.63
N GLN A 829 35.17 5.53 16.78
CA GLN A 829 36.41 6.33 16.81
C GLN A 829 37.33 6.10 15.59
N MET A 830 36.75 5.77 14.44
CA MET A 830 37.48 5.37 13.23
C MET A 830 37.59 6.49 12.18
N LYS A 831 36.92 7.63 12.40
CA LYS A 831 36.88 8.75 11.44
C LYS A 831 38.24 9.42 11.24
N SER A 832 38.99 9.66 12.32
CA SER A 832 40.36 10.21 12.30
C SER A 832 41.27 9.38 11.41
N ASP A 833 41.27 8.08 11.65
CA ASP A 833 42.19 7.12 11.05
C ASP A 833 41.93 7.00 9.53
N VAL A 834 40.65 7.03 9.14
CA VAL A 834 40.23 7.14 7.72
C VAL A 834 40.66 8.48 7.12
N ASP A 835 40.36 9.61 7.77
CA ASP A 835 40.71 10.94 7.27
C ASP A 835 42.22 11.09 7.06
N ASP A 836 43.03 10.59 7.99
CA ASP A 836 44.48 10.73 7.94
C ASP A 836 45.12 9.72 6.97
N TYR A 837 44.58 8.50 6.84
CA TYR A 837 45.00 7.57 5.79
C TYR A 837 44.74 8.16 4.38
N LEU A 838 43.55 8.72 4.15
CA LEU A 838 43.15 9.35 2.88
C LEU A 838 43.95 10.63 2.53
N LYS A 839 44.63 11.25 3.50
CA LYS A 839 45.53 12.41 3.28
C LYS A 839 46.99 11.99 3.07
N THR A 840 47.48 11.06 3.90
CA THR A 840 48.92 10.79 4.05
C THR A 840 49.43 9.61 3.23
N LYS A 841 48.54 8.66 2.89
CA LYS A 841 48.88 7.39 2.25
C LYS A 841 50.07 6.66 2.90
N HIS A 842 50.08 6.57 4.23
CA HIS A 842 51.11 5.83 4.95
C HIS A 842 51.03 4.33 4.65
N HIS A 843 51.85 3.86 3.70
CA HIS A 843 51.98 2.49 3.18
C HIS A 843 52.39 1.40 4.21
N GLY A 844 52.27 1.68 5.51
CA GLY A 844 52.49 0.75 6.62
C GLY A 844 51.64 1.06 7.85
N SER A 845 50.54 1.83 7.71
CA SER A 845 49.64 2.12 8.84
C SER A 845 48.95 0.84 9.33
N PRO A 846 48.84 0.60 10.66
CA PRO A 846 48.12 -0.57 11.20
C PRO A 846 46.62 -0.53 10.89
N PHE A 847 46.07 0.64 10.57
CA PHE A 847 44.67 0.87 10.23
C PHE A 847 44.08 -0.16 9.25
N LEU A 848 44.77 -0.47 8.14
CA LEU A 848 44.28 -1.47 7.16
C LEU A 848 44.28 -2.89 7.73
N LEU A 849 45.34 -3.29 8.43
CA LEU A 849 45.46 -4.62 9.04
C LEU A 849 44.40 -4.85 10.13
N GLU A 850 44.07 -3.80 10.89
CA GLU A 850 43.00 -3.83 11.90
C GLU A 850 41.60 -3.69 11.32
N LEU A 851 41.44 -3.25 10.06
CA LEU A 851 40.16 -2.79 9.51
C LEU A 851 39.06 -3.86 9.60
N LYS A 852 39.38 -5.09 9.20
CA LYS A 852 38.48 -6.25 9.33
C LYS A 852 38.03 -6.47 10.78
N GLN A 853 38.94 -6.37 11.74
CA GLN A 853 38.64 -6.57 13.16
C GLN A 853 37.82 -5.42 13.75
N ARG A 854 38.06 -4.18 13.29
CA ARG A 854 37.26 -3.00 13.67
C ARG A 854 35.83 -3.07 13.12
N LEU A 855 35.59 -3.70 11.96
CA LEU A 855 34.27 -3.91 11.37
C LEU A 855 33.42 -5.01 12.05
N LEU A 856 34.02 -5.91 12.84
CA LEU A 856 33.30 -6.97 13.54
C LEU A 856 32.52 -6.48 14.78
N LEU A 857 31.43 -7.17 15.08
CA LEU A 857 30.64 -7.01 16.30
C LEU A 857 31.11 -7.96 17.42
N PRO A 858 31.05 -7.56 18.70
CA PRO A 858 31.17 -8.49 19.83
C PRO A 858 30.08 -9.58 19.74
N GLN A 859 30.40 -10.80 20.14
CA GLN A 859 29.56 -12.00 19.95
C GLN A 859 28.10 -11.82 20.40
N ASN A 860 27.86 -11.19 21.55
CA ASN A 860 26.50 -10.92 22.07
C ASN A 860 25.69 -10.00 21.14
N LYS A 861 26.33 -8.99 20.54
CA LYS A 861 25.71 -8.08 19.56
C LYS A 861 25.57 -8.75 18.20
N ALA A 862 26.51 -9.62 17.80
CA ALA A 862 26.43 -10.36 16.54
C ALA A 862 25.20 -11.29 16.48
N ALA A 863 24.87 -11.95 17.58
CA ALA A 863 23.67 -12.79 17.69
C ALA A 863 22.37 -11.96 17.55
N GLN A 864 22.28 -10.83 18.27
CA GLN A 864 21.13 -9.92 18.18
C GLN A 864 20.99 -9.27 16.80
N ALA A 865 22.11 -8.88 16.20
CA ALA A 865 22.17 -8.22 14.90
C ALA A 865 22.15 -9.21 13.72
N GLY A 866 21.99 -10.52 13.94
CA GLY A 866 21.90 -11.56 12.91
C GLY A 866 23.04 -11.58 11.88
N THR A 867 24.21 -11.04 12.22
CA THR A 867 25.44 -11.00 11.41
C THR A 867 26.63 -10.71 12.31
N ARG A 868 27.82 -11.18 11.94
CA ARG A 868 29.06 -10.87 12.67
C ARG A 868 29.60 -9.46 12.41
N TYR A 869 29.03 -8.75 11.45
CA TYR A 869 29.54 -7.46 10.97
C TYR A 869 28.66 -6.27 11.39
N ASN A 870 29.30 -5.14 11.67
CA ASN A 870 28.61 -3.88 11.93
C ASN A 870 28.19 -3.25 10.59
N VAL A 871 27.00 -3.62 10.09
CA VAL A 871 26.49 -3.18 8.78
C VAL A 871 26.43 -1.65 8.65
N PRO A 872 25.94 -0.88 9.64
CA PRO A 872 26.05 0.58 9.62
C PRO A 872 27.46 1.12 9.46
N LEU A 873 28.43 0.52 10.15
CA LEU A 873 29.84 0.93 10.02
C LEU A 873 30.42 0.62 8.64
N ILE A 874 30.02 -0.48 8.00
CA ILE A 874 30.40 -0.79 6.60
C ILE A 874 29.76 0.22 5.65
N ASN A 875 28.46 0.48 5.77
CA ASN A 875 27.74 1.46 4.95
C ASN A 875 28.35 2.86 5.07
N SER A 876 28.59 3.33 6.30
CA SER A 876 29.26 4.60 6.59
C SER A 876 30.68 4.66 6.04
N LEU A 877 31.50 3.62 6.24
CA LEU A 877 32.88 3.59 5.74
C LEU A 877 32.92 3.71 4.22
N VAL A 878 32.13 2.90 3.51
CA VAL A 878 32.12 2.88 2.04
C VAL A 878 31.69 4.24 1.48
N LEU A 879 30.55 4.78 1.94
CA LEU A 879 30.05 6.06 1.44
C LEU A 879 30.97 7.23 1.85
N TYR A 880 31.46 7.27 3.08
CA TYR A 880 32.33 8.36 3.55
C TYR A 880 33.66 8.42 2.78
N VAL A 881 34.30 7.26 2.55
CA VAL A 881 35.53 7.18 1.74
C VAL A 881 35.27 7.69 0.32
N GLY A 882 34.18 7.26 -0.32
CA GLY A 882 33.82 7.76 -1.66
C GLY A 882 33.53 9.26 -1.68
N MET A 883 32.79 9.79 -0.71
CA MET A 883 32.52 11.22 -0.57
C MET A 883 33.82 12.03 -0.44
N GLN A 884 34.76 11.60 0.40
CA GLN A 884 36.05 12.27 0.57
C GLN A 884 36.90 12.21 -0.71
N THR A 885 36.97 11.07 -1.39
CA THR A 885 37.71 10.95 -2.66
C THR A 885 37.11 11.80 -3.77
N VAL A 886 35.78 11.79 -3.93
CA VAL A 886 35.07 12.65 -4.91
C VAL A 886 35.29 14.13 -4.61
N GLN A 887 35.22 14.55 -3.34
CA GLN A 887 35.50 15.93 -2.92
C GLN A 887 36.96 16.34 -3.22
N GLN A 888 37.93 15.44 -2.98
CA GLN A 888 39.33 15.69 -3.35
C GLN A 888 39.52 15.80 -4.87
N LEU A 889 38.87 14.95 -5.66
CA LEU A 889 38.91 14.99 -7.12
C LEU A 889 38.35 16.31 -7.65
N GLN A 890 37.15 16.73 -7.22
CA GLN A 890 36.56 18.02 -7.61
C GLN A 890 37.46 19.21 -7.22
N THR A 891 37.99 19.22 -5.99
CA THR A 891 38.82 20.32 -5.48
C THR A 891 40.19 20.43 -6.17
N LYS A 892 40.74 19.32 -6.67
CA LYS A 892 42.03 19.29 -7.39
C LYS A 892 41.87 19.39 -8.91
N SER A 893 40.75 18.95 -9.47
CA SER A 893 40.43 19.06 -10.91
C SER A 893 40.26 20.51 -11.36
N SER A 894 39.66 21.38 -10.53
CA SER A 894 39.58 22.82 -10.80
C SER A 894 40.94 23.52 -10.88
N ILE A 895 41.97 22.97 -10.22
CA ILE A 895 43.36 23.41 -10.34
C ILE A 895 44.02 22.76 -11.57
N ALA A 896 43.73 21.48 -11.81
CA ALA A 896 44.26 20.73 -12.95
C ALA A 896 43.75 21.21 -14.32
N GLN A 897 42.62 21.93 -14.40
CA GLN A 897 42.13 22.55 -15.65
C GLN A 897 43.12 23.56 -16.28
N GLN A 898 44.21 23.94 -15.59
CA GLN A 898 45.30 24.73 -16.15
C GLN A 898 46.45 23.90 -16.77
N MET A 899 46.43 22.57 -16.70
CA MET A 899 47.43 21.69 -17.34
C MET A 899 46.77 20.47 -18.02
N ALA A 900 47.14 20.23 -19.28
CA ALA A 900 46.38 19.34 -20.16
C ALA A 900 46.43 17.84 -19.77
N HIS A 901 45.31 17.15 -20.05
CA HIS A 901 45.13 15.70 -20.18
C HIS A 901 46.24 14.77 -19.62
N SER A 902 46.12 14.35 -18.36
CA SER A 902 46.91 13.23 -17.82
C SER A 902 46.08 12.29 -16.93
N SER A 903 45.56 11.23 -17.55
CA SER A 903 44.85 10.12 -16.89
C SER A 903 45.52 9.54 -15.63
N PRO A 904 46.87 9.48 -15.48
CA PRO A 904 47.50 9.00 -14.26
C PRO A 904 47.13 9.77 -12.98
N MET A 905 46.74 11.05 -13.08
CA MET A 905 46.51 11.89 -11.89
C MET A 905 45.24 11.53 -11.12
N GLU A 906 44.18 11.12 -11.83
CA GLU A 906 42.91 10.71 -11.20
C GLU A 906 43.08 9.41 -10.42
N LEU A 907 43.74 8.41 -11.03
CA LEU A 907 44.03 7.14 -10.38
C LEU A 907 44.94 7.31 -9.15
N TYR A 908 45.92 8.23 -9.22
CA TYR A 908 46.77 8.58 -8.08
C TYR A 908 45.96 9.18 -6.91
N LEU A 909 44.98 10.05 -7.20
CA LEU A 909 44.11 10.64 -6.18
C LEU A 909 43.05 9.67 -5.63
N MET A 910 42.61 8.69 -6.43
CA MET A 910 41.73 7.61 -5.96
C MET A 910 42.47 6.55 -5.13
N ALA A 911 43.79 6.41 -5.30
CA ALA A 911 44.55 5.28 -4.78
C ALA A 911 44.33 4.97 -3.28
N PRO A 912 44.33 5.93 -2.33
CA PRO A 912 44.09 5.62 -0.91
C PRO A 912 42.70 5.00 -0.61
N ALA A 913 41.68 5.34 -1.40
CA ALA A 913 40.36 4.72 -1.30
C ALA A 913 40.32 3.33 -1.96
N ILE A 914 41.03 3.18 -3.08
CA ILE A 914 41.20 1.89 -3.75
C ILE A 914 41.96 0.91 -2.84
N ASP A 915 43.02 1.35 -2.14
CA ASP A 915 43.77 0.53 -1.19
C ASP A 915 42.86 0.01 -0.05
N ILE A 916 41.99 0.86 0.49
CA ILE A 916 40.95 0.46 1.47
C ILE A 916 39.99 -0.56 0.87
N PHE A 917 39.46 -0.31 -0.33
CA PHE A 917 38.46 -1.18 -0.97
C PHE A 917 39.05 -2.53 -1.44
N GLN A 918 40.31 -2.57 -1.86
CA GLN A 918 41.05 -3.79 -2.15
C GLN A 918 41.34 -4.59 -0.87
N THR A 919 41.75 -3.93 0.22
CA THR A 919 41.89 -4.58 1.54
C THR A 919 40.57 -5.23 1.96
N LEU A 920 39.45 -4.52 1.85
CA LEU A 920 38.13 -5.04 2.21
C LEU A 920 37.68 -6.21 1.32
N ILE A 921 37.87 -6.17 0.00
CA ILE A 921 37.45 -7.27 -0.88
C ILE A 921 38.35 -8.51 -0.80
N VAL A 922 39.56 -8.41 -0.24
CA VAL A 922 40.48 -9.54 -0.05
C VAL A 922 40.34 -10.14 1.36
N ASP A 923 40.33 -9.31 2.40
CA ASP A 923 40.37 -9.78 3.78
C ASP A 923 39.00 -10.21 4.31
N LEU A 924 37.90 -9.63 3.83
CA LEU A 924 36.56 -10.03 4.27
C LEU A 924 36.19 -11.44 3.75
N ASP A 925 35.45 -12.18 4.56
CA ASP A 925 34.90 -13.46 4.14
C ASP A 925 33.66 -13.28 3.26
N THR A 926 32.97 -14.37 2.89
CA THR A 926 31.81 -14.28 2.00
C THR A 926 30.67 -13.44 2.58
N GLU A 927 30.45 -13.45 3.90
CA GLU A 927 29.47 -12.62 4.61
C GLU A 927 29.87 -11.13 4.54
N GLY A 928 31.10 -10.80 4.95
CA GLY A 928 31.59 -9.43 4.95
C GLY A 928 31.67 -8.83 3.54
N ARG A 929 32.14 -9.60 2.55
CA ARG A 929 32.20 -9.17 1.14
C ARG A 929 30.81 -8.90 0.56
N TYR A 930 29.83 -9.74 0.86
CA TYR A 930 28.44 -9.52 0.42
C TYR A 930 27.85 -8.21 0.96
N LEU A 931 28.14 -7.88 2.23
CA LEU A 931 27.72 -6.62 2.86
C LEU A 931 28.45 -5.40 2.29
N PHE A 932 29.77 -5.51 2.10
CA PHE A 932 30.61 -4.46 1.49
C PHE A 932 30.19 -4.14 0.05
N LEU A 933 29.98 -5.17 -0.78
CA LEU A 933 29.48 -5.02 -2.15
C LEU A 933 28.06 -4.43 -2.18
N ASN A 934 27.20 -4.81 -1.22
CA ASN A 934 25.88 -4.19 -1.05
C ASN A 934 25.96 -2.70 -0.70
N ALA A 935 26.94 -2.28 0.11
CA ALA A 935 27.17 -0.88 0.46
C ALA A 935 27.63 -0.03 -0.74
N ILE A 936 28.46 -0.61 -1.63
CA ILE A 936 28.82 -0.01 -2.94
C ILE A 936 27.60 0.06 -3.85
N ALA A 937 26.87 -1.06 -4.02
CA ALA A 937 25.71 -1.14 -4.92
C ALA A 937 24.55 -0.22 -4.49
N ASN A 938 24.46 0.15 -3.20
CA ASN A 938 23.52 1.18 -2.73
C ASN A 938 23.80 2.58 -3.29
N GLN A 939 24.98 2.83 -3.85
CA GLN A 939 25.35 4.13 -4.41
C GLN A 939 25.10 4.23 -5.93
N LEU A 940 24.67 3.13 -6.58
CA LEU A 940 24.44 3.04 -8.03
C LEU A 940 23.03 3.54 -8.41
N ARG A 941 22.74 4.82 -8.10
CA ARG A 941 21.43 5.47 -8.22
C ARG A 941 21.28 6.23 -9.55
N TYR A 942 20.70 7.43 -9.56
CA TYR A 942 20.60 8.28 -10.76
C TYR A 942 21.96 8.88 -11.19
N PRO A 943 22.10 9.50 -12.37
CA PRO A 943 23.34 10.18 -12.77
C PRO A 943 23.85 11.20 -11.73
N ASN A 944 24.95 10.88 -11.07
CA ASN A 944 25.67 11.74 -10.12
C ASN A 944 27.11 11.23 -9.93
N ASN A 945 27.98 12.02 -9.31
CA ASN A 945 29.40 11.69 -9.15
C ASN A 945 29.69 10.49 -8.22
N HIS A 946 28.87 10.23 -7.18
CA HIS A 946 29.01 9.02 -6.37
C HIS A 946 28.65 7.80 -7.22
N THR A 947 27.57 7.84 -7.99
CA THR A 947 27.15 6.75 -8.89
C THR A 947 28.21 6.46 -9.96
N HIS A 948 28.86 7.48 -10.52
CA HIS A 948 30.01 7.31 -11.42
C HIS A 948 31.21 6.66 -10.72
N PHE A 949 31.64 7.23 -9.58
CA PHE A 949 32.76 6.73 -8.78
C PHE A 949 32.56 5.27 -8.32
N PHE A 950 31.41 4.94 -7.75
CA PHE A 950 31.14 3.58 -7.27
C PHE A 950 30.91 2.57 -8.40
N SER A 951 30.44 3.02 -9.58
CA SER A 951 30.44 2.18 -10.79
C SER A 951 31.87 1.86 -11.23
N PHE A 952 32.76 2.87 -11.27
CA PHE A 952 34.18 2.66 -11.56
C PHE A 952 34.83 1.72 -10.54
N VAL A 953 34.64 1.94 -9.23
CA VAL A 953 35.19 1.06 -8.17
C VAL A 953 34.73 -0.38 -8.35
N LEU A 954 33.43 -0.63 -8.57
CA LEU A 954 32.91 -1.99 -8.68
C LEU A 954 33.47 -2.72 -9.92
N LEU A 955 33.58 -2.03 -11.05
CA LEU A 955 34.17 -2.56 -12.28
C LEU A 955 35.69 -2.77 -12.15
N TYR A 956 36.39 -1.89 -11.43
CA TYR A 956 37.82 -2.04 -11.13
C TYR A 956 38.08 -3.25 -10.24
N LEU A 957 37.32 -3.41 -9.14
CA LEU A 957 37.42 -4.58 -8.26
C LEU A 957 37.08 -5.90 -8.97
N PHE A 958 36.28 -5.89 -10.04
CA PHE A 958 36.04 -7.06 -10.88
C PHE A 958 37.26 -7.45 -11.73
N VAL A 959 38.00 -6.46 -12.27
CA VAL A 959 39.20 -6.70 -13.10
C VAL A 959 40.39 -7.15 -12.25
N GLU A 960 40.64 -6.51 -11.11
CA GLU A 960 41.77 -6.82 -10.22
C GLU A 960 41.52 -8.04 -9.30
N ALA A 961 40.37 -8.71 -9.45
CA ALA A 961 40.01 -9.87 -8.65
C ALA A 961 40.85 -11.11 -8.99
N ASN A 962 41.89 -11.35 -8.20
CA ASN A 962 42.72 -12.57 -8.26
C ASN A 962 41.98 -13.87 -7.89
N GLN A 963 40.67 -13.82 -7.60
CA GLN A 963 39.84 -14.98 -7.25
C GLN A 963 38.45 -14.86 -7.89
N GLU A 964 38.04 -15.89 -8.64
CA GLU A 964 36.75 -15.92 -9.36
C GLU A 964 35.54 -15.74 -8.42
N ILE A 965 35.60 -16.22 -7.17
CA ILE A 965 34.55 -16.01 -6.15
C ILE A 965 34.29 -14.52 -5.84
N ILE A 966 35.25 -13.61 -6.08
CA ILE A 966 35.01 -12.16 -5.95
C ILE A 966 34.18 -11.65 -7.15
N GLN A 967 34.50 -12.10 -8.36
CA GLN A 967 33.77 -11.78 -9.59
C GLN A 967 32.34 -12.35 -9.55
N GLU A 968 32.17 -13.57 -9.05
CA GLU A 968 30.86 -14.19 -8.79
C GLU A 968 30.05 -13.33 -7.80
N GLN A 969 30.63 -12.93 -6.66
CA GLN A 969 29.92 -12.12 -5.67
C GLN A 969 29.55 -10.72 -6.17
N ILE A 970 30.43 -10.05 -6.93
CA ILE A 970 30.12 -8.78 -7.60
C ILE A 970 28.93 -8.96 -8.55
N THR A 971 28.99 -9.99 -9.39
CA THR A 971 27.93 -10.30 -10.36
C THR A 971 26.62 -10.62 -9.67
N ARG A 972 26.65 -11.40 -8.59
CA ARG A 972 25.47 -11.75 -7.79
C ARG A 972 24.79 -10.52 -7.19
N VAL A 973 25.53 -9.60 -6.58
CA VAL A 973 24.97 -8.39 -5.95
C VAL A 973 24.35 -7.44 -6.99
N LEU A 974 24.87 -7.42 -8.22
CA LEU A 974 24.23 -6.71 -9.34
C LEU A 974 22.97 -7.46 -9.83
N LEU A 975 23.08 -8.76 -10.07
CA LEU A 975 22.02 -9.58 -10.66
C LEU A 975 20.79 -9.71 -9.73
N GLU A 976 21.01 -9.97 -8.43
CA GLU A 976 19.92 -10.13 -7.46
C GLU A 976 19.04 -8.87 -7.37
N ARG A 977 19.62 -7.69 -7.65
CA ARG A 977 18.92 -6.40 -7.74
C ARG A 977 18.23 -6.12 -9.07
N LEU A 978 18.50 -6.91 -10.12
CA LEU A 978 17.89 -6.77 -11.45
C LEU A 978 16.80 -7.81 -11.74
N ILE A 979 16.84 -8.98 -11.10
CA ILE A 979 15.82 -10.04 -11.27
C ILE A 979 14.48 -9.76 -10.56
N VAL A 980 14.44 -8.78 -9.66
CA VAL A 980 13.19 -8.35 -8.99
C VAL A 980 12.33 -7.46 -9.91
N ASN A 981 11.09 -7.20 -9.50
CA ASN A 981 10.21 -6.29 -10.24
C ASN A 981 10.77 -4.86 -10.25
N ARG A 982 10.40 -4.11 -11.30
CA ARG A 982 10.67 -2.67 -11.39
C ARG A 982 10.11 -1.91 -10.17
N PRO A 983 10.72 -0.78 -9.77
CA PRO A 983 11.79 -0.06 -10.45
C PRO A 983 13.19 -0.67 -10.22
N HIS A 984 14.12 -0.29 -11.10
CA HIS A 984 15.54 -0.63 -11.03
C HIS A 984 16.36 0.67 -11.03
N PRO A 985 17.38 0.82 -10.16
CA PRO A 985 18.24 2.01 -10.18
C PRO A 985 19.00 2.17 -11.50
N TRP A 986 19.12 3.41 -11.98
CA TRP A 986 19.75 3.72 -13.27
C TRP A 986 21.21 3.28 -13.34
N GLY A 987 22.00 3.62 -12.32
CA GLY A 987 23.41 3.29 -12.22
C GLY A 987 23.64 1.78 -12.13
N LEU A 988 22.77 1.06 -11.41
CA LEU A 988 22.82 -0.40 -11.32
C LEU A 988 22.71 -1.04 -12.72
N LEU A 989 21.75 -0.57 -13.53
CA LEU A 989 21.60 -1.00 -14.92
C LEU A 989 22.86 -0.67 -15.73
N ILE A 990 23.35 0.57 -15.64
CA ILE A 990 24.54 1.04 -16.36
C ILE A 990 25.79 0.22 -16.02
N THR A 991 26.11 0.02 -14.74
CA THR A 991 27.27 -0.76 -14.30
C THR A 991 27.18 -2.22 -14.76
N PHE A 992 26.00 -2.82 -14.74
CA PHE A 992 25.79 -4.18 -15.21
C PHE A 992 25.88 -4.29 -16.75
N ILE A 993 25.32 -3.32 -17.48
CA ILE A 993 25.42 -3.25 -18.95
C ILE A 993 26.88 -3.12 -19.39
N GLU A 994 27.66 -2.26 -18.72
CA GLU A 994 29.09 -2.08 -18.99
C GLU A 994 29.88 -3.37 -18.73
N LEU A 995 29.63 -4.03 -17.58
CA LEU A 995 30.26 -5.30 -17.20
C LEU A 995 30.04 -6.41 -18.25
N ILE A 996 28.84 -6.53 -18.80
CA ILE A 996 28.49 -7.60 -19.75
C ILE A 996 28.74 -7.25 -21.23
N LYS A 997 28.84 -5.97 -21.60
CA LYS A 997 29.05 -5.54 -23.00
C LYS A 997 30.50 -5.19 -23.32
N ASN A 998 31.28 -4.65 -22.38
CA ASN A 998 32.66 -4.26 -22.67
C ASN A 998 33.60 -5.49 -22.58
N PRO A 999 34.28 -5.86 -23.69
CA PRO A 999 35.13 -7.06 -23.73
C PRO A 999 36.31 -7.01 -22.75
N ARG A 1000 36.68 -5.82 -22.23
CA ARG A 1000 37.72 -5.65 -21.19
C ARG A 1000 37.47 -6.52 -19.95
N TYR A 1001 36.21 -6.74 -19.57
CA TYR A 1001 35.85 -7.50 -18.37
C TYR A 1001 35.83 -9.02 -18.60
N ASN A 1002 35.92 -9.49 -19.86
CA ASN A 1002 35.93 -10.92 -20.24
C ASN A 1002 34.75 -11.73 -19.65
N PHE A 1003 33.64 -11.07 -19.30
CA PHE A 1003 32.57 -11.59 -18.45
C PHE A 1003 32.04 -12.98 -18.86
N TRP A 1004 31.63 -13.12 -20.13
CA TRP A 1004 31.03 -14.34 -20.66
C TRP A 1004 31.98 -15.55 -20.76
N ASN A 1005 33.26 -15.39 -20.42
CA ASN A 1005 34.25 -16.47 -20.36
C ASN A 1005 34.57 -16.93 -18.92
N GLN A 1006 33.98 -16.30 -17.89
CA GLN A 1006 34.09 -16.75 -16.50
C GLN A 1006 33.19 -17.97 -16.26
N SER A 1007 33.65 -18.96 -15.49
CA SER A 1007 32.99 -20.27 -15.38
C SER A 1007 31.61 -20.18 -14.71
N PHE A 1008 31.46 -19.28 -13.73
CA PHE A 1008 30.18 -19.03 -13.07
C PHE A 1008 29.08 -18.47 -14.01
N THR A 1009 29.41 -17.97 -15.20
CA THR A 1009 28.37 -17.52 -16.16
C THR A 1009 27.65 -18.66 -16.87
N ARG A 1010 28.26 -19.85 -16.92
CA ARG A 1010 27.73 -21.06 -17.59
C ARG A 1010 27.66 -22.28 -16.68
N CYS A 1011 27.70 -22.07 -15.35
CA CYS A 1011 27.67 -23.16 -14.37
C CYS A 1011 26.30 -23.88 -14.29
N ALA A 1012 25.23 -23.22 -14.75
CA ALA A 1012 23.91 -23.82 -14.94
C ALA A 1012 23.19 -23.15 -16.13
N PRO A 1013 22.45 -23.89 -17.00
CA PRO A 1013 21.71 -23.32 -18.13
C PRO A 1013 20.65 -22.29 -17.72
N GLU A 1014 20.14 -22.37 -16.49
CA GLU A 1014 19.19 -21.42 -15.92
C GLU A 1014 19.86 -20.06 -15.65
N ILE A 1015 21.12 -20.08 -15.20
CA ILE A 1015 21.92 -18.88 -14.91
C ILE A 1015 22.36 -18.20 -16.22
N GLU A 1016 22.77 -18.98 -17.21
CA GLU A 1016 23.11 -18.47 -18.55
C GLU A 1016 21.89 -17.78 -19.20
N LYS A 1017 20.72 -18.44 -19.22
CA LYS A 1017 19.45 -17.86 -19.69
C LYS A 1017 19.03 -16.62 -18.89
N LEU A 1018 19.32 -16.58 -17.60
CA LEU A 1018 19.02 -15.42 -16.75
C LEU A 1018 19.89 -14.22 -17.13
N PHE A 1019 21.21 -14.43 -17.33
CA PHE A 1019 22.12 -13.41 -17.85
C PHE A 1019 21.71 -12.92 -19.25
N GLU A 1020 21.36 -13.83 -20.16
CA GLU A 1020 20.83 -13.46 -21.47
C GLU A 1020 19.51 -12.67 -21.37
N SER A 1021 18.61 -13.03 -20.47
CA SER A 1021 17.30 -12.38 -20.32
C SER A 1021 17.44 -10.97 -19.77
N VAL A 1022 18.31 -10.76 -18.76
CA VAL A 1022 18.61 -9.42 -18.25
C VAL A 1022 19.37 -8.62 -19.31
N SER A 1023 20.35 -9.21 -20.01
CA SER A 1023 21.06 -8.58 -21.13
C SER A 1023 20.08 -8.10 -22.21
N ARG A 1024 19.15 -8.96 -22.66
CA ARG A 1024 18.08 -8.61 -23.62
C ARG A 1024 17.15 -7.52 -23.10
N SER A 1025 16.76 -7.56 -21.82
CA SER A 1025 15.98 -6.49 -21.18
C SER A 1025 16.72 -5.16 -21.03
N CYS A 1026 18.05 -5.14 -21.22
CA CYS A 1026 18.94 -3.99 -21.10
C CYS A 1026 19.58 -3.60 -22.45
N GLY A 1027 18.91 -3.90 -23.56
CA GLY A 1027 19.36 -3.55 -24.91
C GLY A 1027 20.60 -4.34 -25.38
N GLY A 1028 20.72 -5.61 -25.01
CA GLY A 1028 21.71 -6.53 -25.57
C GLY A 1028 21.44 -6.86 -27.04
N PRO A 1029 22.45 -7.36 -27.80
CA PRO A 1029 22.26 -7.77 -29.18
C PRO A 1029 21.26 -8.94 -29.29
N LYS A 1030 20.52 -8.99 -30.40
CA LYS A 1030 19.75 -10.20 -30.75
C LYS A 1030 20.73 -11.34 -31.10
N PRO A 1031 20.38 -12.61 -30.82
CA PRO A 1031 21.14 -13.73 -31.35
C PRO A 1031 21.13 -13.69 -32.90
N VAL A 1032 22.19 -14.23 -33.51
CA VAL A 1032 22.23 -14.45 -34.95
C VAL A 1032 21.26 -15.59 -35.29
N ASP A 1033 20.54 -15.44 -36.40
CA ASP A 1033 19.55 -16.42 -36.84
C ASP A 1033 20.26 -17.68 -37.37
N GLU A 1034 20.31 -18.75 -36.57
CA GLU A 1034 20.89 -20.05 -36.98
C GLU A 1034 20.13 -20.71 -38.15
N SER A 1035 18.97 -20.17 -38.52
CA SER A 1035 18.16 -20.60 -39.67
C SER A 1035 18.82 -20.39 -41.04
N LEU A 1036 19.93 -19.65 -41.12
CA LEU A 1036 20.55 -19.23 -42.39
C LEU A 1036 21.88 -19.92 -42.77
N VAL A 1037 22.34 -20.95 -42.03
CA VAL A 1037 23.55 -21.72 -42.40
C VAL A 1037 23.25 -23.23 -42.52
N SER A 1038 22.25 -23.56 -43.36
CA SER A 1038 21.99 -24.95 -43.77
C SER A 1038 21.32 -25.00 -45.16
N GLY A 1039 22.09 -25.33 -46.20
CA GLY A 1039 21.60 -25.53 -47.57
C GLY A 1039 22.45 -24.83 -48.64
N GLY A 1040 23.47 -25.52 -49.17
CA GLY A 1040 24.38 -24.91 -50.15
C GLY A 1040 25.49 -25.79 -50.73
N ILE A 1041 25.36 -27.13 -50.71
CA ILE A 1041 26.24 -28.02 -51.49
C ILE A 1041 25.43 -28.50 -52.71
N SER A 1042 25.93 -28.21 -53.91
CA SER A 1042 25.32 -28.60 -55.18
C SER A 1042 26.32 -29.37 -56.04
N ASP A 1043 26.22 -30.69 -56.06
CA ASP A 1043 26.99 -31.56 -56.97
C ASP A 1043 26.42 -31.50 -58.40
N SER A 1044 26.96 -30.62 -59.25
CA SER A 1044 26.96 -30.84 -60.71
C SER A 1044 27.95 -29.93 -61.46
N MET A 1045 29.03 -30.55 -61.94
CA MET A 1045 29.81 -30.25 -63.16
C MET A 1045 30.05 -28.80 -63.66
N HIS A 1046 31.34 -28.54 -63.94
CA HIS A 1046 31.98 -27.40 -64.62
C HIS A 1046 32.32 -26.16 -63.79
#